data_AF-A0A8K0M4J6-F1
#
_entry.id   AF-A0A8K0M4J6-F1
#
_cell.length_a   1.000
_cell.length_b   1.000
_cell.length_c   1.000
_cell.angle_alpha   90.00
_cell.angle_beta   90.00
_cell.angle_gamma   90.00
#
_symmetry.space_group_name_H-M   'P 1'
#
loop_
_entity.id
_entity.type
_entity.pdbx_description
1 polymer ?
#
loop_
_entity_poly.entity_id
_entity_poly.type
_entity_poly.pdbx_seq_one_letter_code
_entity_poly.pdbx_strand_id
1 'polypeptide(L)'
;MSGSSSPDASSVDVKTRSFDSAAVFDSPLRKPLKINPFFAAFNITLAFGLIGALIAGYCIGLKVFDLDITAVGLYGTILISEYLVQLCCAIINRFDIDRIVNNLAKKRANAQAAGDCEKAADGTPEHNLLNPGSEVSIAVVGYREDEQAWRLCLRSLQTQSLRPKCVIGVVDGNEEPDLNMAQAFVEEFESYKAPLIHLPLLLSEVHRKTYFDNIPVDTRFALTKFWHYLVGRYRPGHEAALAMARQVVIEQVMEWDEKWNISSLKAVMFSQPHGHKRTAMFTAFAMSLYACRTRDSIFTTDSDTLIQPNGLDEMLALLRSAPQIGGVTADVKIWNRAESLLARLCSARYWFAFNIERACQSLWRCVGCLSGPMSMYRASDLETILGPWNLQTFGGKETTFGDDRHLTNQLLAHGLRTRYTHRTWCDSESPTSFVRWVAQQTRWSKSFFREAFWFPATFALQSPWMLVETTVQALYPFILIATVFHFLFDTTSDDPWRPIIWLVTMFGVAFVKSALAVLISRDLWLLLFSAYGFIYFFGLLPSKIYALITMNQTSWGTSARSSTERKRGQSFLQRSFHICHLVIWYTAVFVGIGFFTYRIFGNPLLFLIGAFALIPSALLYWERSLSLDGLKGLFRKKKPAPEPVTPFEVDESVLPTKPSPASKSQGDLSVASTHRSSDSTLKNTPAMSVNEIPDKTEKSPDKIEEIPKPATSD
;
A
#
# COMPACT_ATOMS: atom_id res chain seq x y z
N MET A 1 -72.40 1.39 4.76
CA MET A 1 -71.83 0.12 4.25
C MET A 1 -70.33 0.24 4.41
N SER A 2 -69.80 -0.10 5.59
CA SER A 2 -69.13 -1.40 5.89
C SER A 2 -67.93 -1.63 4.96
N GLY A 3 -66.67 -1.68 5.38
CA GLY A 3 -66.04 -1.80 6.68
C GLY A 3 -64.65 -2.41 6.45
N SER A 4 -63.68 -2.11 7.32
CA SER A 4 -62.57 -2.97 7.77
C SER A 4 -61.34 -2.14 8.15
N SER A 5 -61.35 -1.70 9.40
CA SER A 5 -60.16 -1.43 10.19
C SER A 5 -59.38 -2.73 10.41
N SER A 6 -58.07 -2.71 10.18
CA SER A 6 -57.12 -3.73 10.63
C SER A 6 -55.90 -3.03 11.26
N PRO A 7 -55.23 -3.68 12.23
CA PRO A 7 -54.93 -3.09 13.52
C PRO A 7 -53.52 -2.47 13.60
N ASP A 8 -53.37 -1.61 14.61
CA ASP A 8 -52.13 -1.04 15.11
C ASP A 8 -50.95 -2.03 15.04
N ALA A 9 -50.00 -1.71 14.16
CA ALA A 9 -48.64 -2.17 14.31
C ALA A 9 -48.04 -1.41 15.49
N SER A 10 -48.07 -2.06 16.66
CA SER A 10 -47.24 -1.73 17.81
C SER A 10 -45.83 -1.41 17.34
N SER A 11 -45.49 -0.13 17.32
CA SER A 11 -44.14 0.36 17.13
C SER A 11 -43.29 -0.22 18.25
N VAL A 12 -42.53 -1.26 17.94
CA VAL A 12 -41.35 -1.61 18.72
C VAL A 12 -40.45 -0.40 18.56
N ASP A 13 -40.44 0.45 19.59
CA ASP A 13 -39.58 1.61 19.73
C ASP A 13 -38.14 1.08 19.90
N VAL A 14 -37.55 0.62 18.80
CA VAL A 14 -36.12 0.34 18.72
C VAL A 14 -35.49 1.71 18.85
N LYS A 15 -35.07 2.08 20.07
CA LYS A 15 -34.18 3.21 20.31
C LYS A 15 -33.00 3.06 19.36
N THR A 16 -33.07 3.73 18.22
CA THR A 16 -32.01 3.75 17.22
C THR A 16 -30.85 4.43 17.92
N ARG A 17 -29.78 3.68 18.19
CA ARG A 17 -28.57 4.18 18.84
C ARG A 17 -27.95 5.20 17.88
N SER A 18 -28.29 6.48 18.03
CA SER A 18 -27.91 7.50 17.06
C SER A 18 -26.46 7.93 17.29
N PHE A 19 -25.57 7.57 16.36
CA PHE A 19 -24.23 8.15 16.25
C PHE A 19 -24.34 9.45 15.45
N ASP A 20 -24.16 10.58 16.10
CA ASP A 20 -24.15 11.87 15.42
C ASP A 20 -22.75 12.19 14.88
N SER A 21 -22.56 11.97 13.59
CA SER A 21 -21.30 12.25 12.91
C SER A 21 -20.97 13.74 12.84
N ALA A 22 -21.98 14.62 12.84
CA ALA A 22 -21.75 16.07 12.86
C ALA A 22 -21.25 16.55 14.23
N ALA A 23 -21.59 15.84 15.30
CA ALA A 23 -21.06 16.12 16.64
C ALA A 23 -19.61 15.60 16.82
N VAL A 24 -19.24 14.53 16.12
CA VAL A 24 -17.92 13.89 16.27
C VAL A 24 -16.89 14.47 15.31
N PHE A 25 -17.24 14.68 14.04
CA PHE A 25 -16.28 15.06 13.01
C PHE A 25 -16.37 16.54 12.65
N ASP A 26 -15.22 17.21 12.66
CA ASP A 26 -15.09 18.57 12.14
C ASP A 26 -15.01 18.52 10.60
N SER A 27 -16.19 18.50 9.97
CA SER A 27 -16.33 18.44 8.52
C SER A 27 -16.13 19.84 7.92
N PRO A 28 -15.08 20.07 7.12
CA PRO A 28 -14.83 21.39 6.57
C PRO A 28 -15.95 21.81 5.61
N LEU A 29 -16.41 23.05 5.73
CA LEU A 29 -17.37 23.63 4.78
C LEU A 29 -16.73 23.71 3.37
N ARG A 30 -17.35 23.04 2.40
CA ARG A 30 -16.89 22.99 1.01
C ARG A 30 -18.00 23.41 0.07
N LYS A 31 -17.61 24.03 -1.05
CA LYS A 31 -18.55 24.29 -2.15
C LYS A 31 -18.93 22.94 -2.78
N PRO A 32 -20.19 22.77 -3.22
CA PRO A 32 -20.60 21.55 -3.90
C PRO A 32 -19.76 21.36 -5.16
N LEU A 33 -19.42 20.10 -5.44
CA LEU A 33 -18.65 19.72 -6.61
C LEU A 33 -19.43 20.11 -7.87
N LYS A 34 -18.82 20.95 -8.71
CA LYS A 34 -19.34 21.30 -10.02
C LYS A 34 -18.29 20.96 -11.06
N ILE A 35 -18.63 20.06 -11.97
CA ILE A 35 -17.80 19.78 -13.14
C ILE A 35 -17.89 21.00 -14.05
N ASN A 36 -16.75 21.64 -14.30
CA ASN A 36 -16.68 22.69 -15.31
C ASN A 36 -16.45 22.00 -16.67
N PRO A 37 -17.42 22.06 -17.61
CA PRO A 37 -17.32 21.36 -18.89
C PRO A 37 -16.14 21.86 -19.73
N PHE A 38 -15.78 23.15 -19.64
CA PHE A 38 -14.61 23.70 -20.35
C PHE A 38 -13.31 23.13 -19.79
N PHE A 39 -13.20 23.04 -18.47
CA PHE A 39 -12.01 22.49 -17.83
C PHE A 39 -11.87 20.98 -18.10
N ALA A 40 -12.97 20.24 -18.04
CA ALA A 40 -13.00 18.83 -18.40
C ALA A 40 -12.60 18.61 -19.87
N ALA A 41 -13.16 19.41 -20.78
CA ALA A 41 -12.79 19.37 -22.20
C ALA A 41 -11.30 19.70 -22.40
N PHE A 42 -10.79 20.73 -21.75
CA PHE A 42 -9.37 21.09 -21.79
C PHE A 42 -8.48 19.93 -21.33
N ASN A 43 -8.79 19.29 -20.20
CA ASN A 43 -8.03 18.14 -19.70
C ASN A 43 -8.02 17.01 -20.73
N ILE A 44 -9.20 16.64 -21.24
CA ILE A 44 -9.37 15.59 -22.25
C ILE A 44 -8.54 15.92 -23.50
N THR A 45 -8.68 17.14 -24.05
CA THR A 45 -7.93 17.58 -25.23
C THR A 45 -6.43 17.59 -24.99
N LEU A 46 -5.95 18.02 -23.82
CA LEU A 46 -4.53 17.99 -23.49
C LEU A 46 -3.98 16.57 -23.49
N ALA A 47 -4.73 15.63 -22.92
CA ALA A 47 -4.30 14.23 -22.83
C ALA A 47 -4.33 13.53 -24.17
N PHE A 48 -5.46 13.55 -24.88
CA PHE A 48 -5.56 12.96 -26.22
C PHE A 48 -4.68 13.69 -27.23
N GLY A 49 -4.47 14.99 -27.06
CA GLY A 49 -3.53 15.78 -27.85
C GLY A 49 -2.07 15.34 -27.62
N LEU A 50 -1.68 15.07 -26.37
CA LEU A 50 -0.36 14.51 -26.06
C LEU A 50 -0.19 13.11 -26.66
N ILE A 51 -1.21 12.26 -26.57
CA ILE A 51 -1.21 10.93 -27.21
C ILE A 51 -1.08 11.07 -28.72
N GLY A 52 -1.90 11.92 -29.33
CA GLY A 52 -1.90 12.20 -30.76
C GLY A 52 -0.55 12.73 -31.23
N ALA A 53 0.05 13.66 -30.48
CA ALA A 53 1.38 14.18 -30.76
C ALA A 53 2.47 13.10 -30.65
N LEU A 54 2.42 12.26 -29.60
CA LEU A 54 3.37 11.15 -29.43
C LEU A 54 3.27 10.13 -30.58
N ILE A 55 2.05 9.71 -30.93
CA ILE A 55 1.81 8.75 -32.01
C ILE A 55 2.19 9.37 -33.36
N ALA A 56 1.73 10.59 -33.67
CA ALA A 56 2.04 11.27 -34.92
C ALA A 56 3.55 11.53 -35.06
N GLY A 57 4.21 11.99 -34.00
CA GLY A 57 5.66 12.18 -33.98
C GLY A 57 6.43 10.88 -34.20
N TYR A 58 5.94 9.78 -33.62
CA TYR A 58 6.51 8.45 -33.83
C TYR A 58 6.31 7.96 -35.27
N CYS A 59 5.10 8.06 -35.81
CA CYS A 59 4.78 7.59 -37.17
C CYS A 59 5.45 8.43 -38.27
N ILE A 60 5.60 9.75 -38.07
CA ILE A 60 6.16 10.68 -39.05
C ILE A 60 7.70 10.73 -38.96
N GLY A 61 8.30 10.19 -37.89
CA GLY A 61 9.75 10.24 -37.68
C GLY A 61 10.27 11.66 -37.45
N LEU A 62 9.46 12.51 -36.82
CA LEU A 62 9.74 13.94 -36.69
C LEU A 62 10.97 14.19 -35.80
N LYS A 63 12.03 14.73 -36.41
CA LYS A 63 13.25 15.18 -35.72
C LYS A 63 13.03 16.61 -35.21
N VAL A 64 13.05 16.79 -33.89
CA VAL A 64 12.87 18.12 -33.26
C VAL A 64 14.21 18.83 -33.11
N PHE A 65 15.24 18.10 -32.69
CA PHE A 65 16.62 18.59 -32.63
C PHE A 65 17.51 17.67 -33.45
N ASP A 66 18.27 18.23 -34.39
CA ASP A 66 19.32 17.52 -35.11
C ASP A 66 20.67 17.94 -34.50
N LEU A 67 21.39 17.01 -33.88
CA LEU A 67 22.68 17.22 -33.21
C LEU A 67 23.83 16.61 -34.02
N ASP A 68 23.68 16.56 -35.35
CA ASP A 68 24.57 15.97 -36.37
C ASP A 68 24.82 14.44 -36.24
N ILE A 69 25.20 13.97 -35.05
CA ILE A 69 25.47 12.55 -34.73
C ILE A 69 24.21 11.85 -34.20
N THR A 70 23.28 12.61 -33.62
CA THR A 70 22.03 12.11 -33.04
C THR A 70 20.89 13.09 -33.24
N ALA A 71 19.66 12.61 -33.33
CA ALA A 71 18.48 13.46 -33.38
C ALA A 71 17.57 13.17 -32.19
N VAL A 72 17.13 14.21 -31.50
CA VAL A 72 16.08 14.08 -30.48
C VAL A 72 14.74 14.23 -31.19
N GLY A 73 14.05 13.10 -31.36
CA GLY A 73 12.69 13.10 -31.89
C GLY A 73 11.68 13.70 -30.90
N LEU A 74 10.44 13.89 -31.37
CA LEU A 74 9.35 14.44 -30.54
C LEU A 74 9.13 13.63 -29.24
N TYR A 75 9.27 12.31 -29.33
CA TYR A 75 9.16 11.41 -28.19
C TYR A 75 10.21 11.67 -27.10
N GLY A 76 11.48 11.78 -27.48
CA GLY A 76 12.57 12.07 -26.54
C GLY A 76 12.41 13.45 -25.90
N THR A 77 11.98 14.43 -26.70
CA THR A 77 11.69 15.79 -26.23
C THR A 77 10.59 15.81 -25.17
N ILE A 78 9.50 15.06 -25.38
CA ILE A 78 8.40 14.96 -24.41
C ILE A 78 8.86 14.31 -23.11
N LEU A 79 9.60 13.20 -23.15
CA LEU A 79 10.09 12.52 -21.94
C LEU A 79 11.07 13.38 -21.12
N ILE A 80 11.95 14.12 -21.79
CA ILE A 80 12.87 15.05 -21.12
C ILE A 80 12.08 16.21 -20.51
N SER A 81 11.16 16.80 -21.27
CA SER A 81 10.31 17.91 -20.80
C SER A 81 9.45 17.49 -19.61
N GLU A 82 8.83 16.31 -19.67
CA GLU A 82 8.05 15.73 -18.57
C GLU A 82 8.90 15.60 -17.30
N TYR A 83 10.11 15.05 -17.42
CA TYR A 83 11.00 14.92 -16.26
C TYR A 83 11.45 16.26 -15.69
N LEU A 84 11.77 17.24 -16.54
CA LEU A 84 12.12 18.59 -16.09
C LEU A 84 10.95 19.25 -15.36
N VAL A 85 9.72 19.11 -15.87
CA VAL A 85 8.51 19.58 -15.19
C VAL A 85 8.35 18.86 -13.85
N GLN A 86 8.49 17.54 -13.80
CA GLN A 86 8.42 16.77 -12.55
C GLN A 86 9.45 17.23 -11.53
N LEU A 87 10.71 17.41 -11.94
CA LEU A 87 11.79 17.86 -11.07
C LEU A 87 11.53 19.27 -10.53
N CYS A 88 11.14 20.22 -11.40
CA CYS A 88 10.79 21.57 -10.98
C CYS A 88 9.62 21.56 -9.99
N CYS A 89 8.55 20.82 -10.30
CA CYS A 89 7.41 20.68 -9.39
C CYS A 89 7.79 20.03 -8.06
N ALA A 90 8.68 19.03 -8.07
CA ALA A 90 9.17 18.38 -6.86
C ALA A 90 9.94 19.35 -5.96
N ILE A 91 10.82 20.17 -6.53
CA ILE A 91 11.56 21.22 -5.83
C ILE A 91 10.58 22.24 -5.22
N ILE A 92 9.64 22.74 -6.01
CA ILE A 92 8.62 23.69 -5.54
C ILE A 92 7.76 23.07 -4.44
N ASN A 93 7.37 21.80 -4.56
CA ASN A 93 6.62 21.10 -3.52
C ASN A 93 7.41 21.06 -2.21
N ARG A 94 8.72 20.77 -2.23
CA ARG A 94 9.54 20.78 -1.01
C ARG A 94 9.50 22.13 -0.32
N PHE A 95 9.75 23.21 -1.06
CA PHE A 95 9.66 24.57 -0.51
C PHE A 95 8.26 24.93 0.01
N ASP A 96 7.19 24.53 -0.69
CA ASP A 96 5.81 24.78 -0.26
C ASP A 96 5.49 24.05 1.05
N ILE A 97 5.87 22.77 1.15
CA ILE A 97 5.68 21.97 2.37
C ILE A 97 6.46 22.57 3.54
N ASP A 98 7.73 22.91 3.35
CA ASP A 98 8.53 23.53 4.42
C ASP A 98 7.96 24.87 4.85
N ARG A 99 7.50 25.69 3.90
CA ARG A 99 6.83 26.95 4.20
C ARG A 99 5.57 26.74 5.02
N ILE A 100 4.73 25.75 4.66
CA ILE A 100 3.50 25.43 5.40
C ILE A 100 3.84 25.05 6.85
N VAL A 101 4.75 24.10 7.04
CA VAL A 101 5.10 23.59 8.37
C VAL A 101 5.83 24.62 9.21
N ASN A 102 6.80 25.35 8.64
CA ASN A 102 7.53 26.40 9.36
C ASN A 102 6.61 27.57 9.76
N ASN A 103 5.64 27.93 8.91
CA ASN A 103 4.64 28.94 9.28
C ASN A 103 3.74 28.46 10.41
N LEU A 104 3.35 27.18 10.41
CA LEU A 104 2.58 26.58 11.51
C LEU A 104 3.39 26.61 12.81
N ALA A 105 4.64 26.15 12.78
CA ALA A 105 5.56 26.17 13.92
C ALA A 105 5.75 27.59 14.47
N LYS A 106 5.97 28.59 13.59
CA LYS A 106 6.11 30.00 13.99
C LYS A 106 4.83 30.56 14.61
N LYS A 107 3.66 30.28 14.04
CA LYS A 107 2.38 30.68 14.62
C LYS A 107 2.22 30.10 16.02
N ARG A 108 2.63 28.84 16.22
CA ARG A 108 2.55 28.18 17.52
C ARG A 108 3.52 28.78 18.53
N ALA A 109 4.77 28.99 18.15
CA ALA A 109 5.78 29.63 19.00
C ALA A 109 5.33 31.04 19.43
N ASN A 110 4.76 31.82 18.51
CA ASN A 110 4.20 33.13 18.82
C ASN A 110 3.01 33.05 19.79
N ALA A 111 2.11 32.07 19.61
CA ALA A 111 0.99 31.87 20.54
C ALA A 111 1.46 31.47 21.95
N GLN A 112 2.47 30.61 22.04
CA GLN A 112 3.10 30.24 23.32
C GLN A 112 3.76 31.45 24.00
N ALA A 113 4.48 32.29 23.23
CA ALA A 113 5.13 33.49 23.75
C ALA A 113 4.15 34.60 24.16
N ALA A 114 2.94 34.62 23.58
CA ALA A 114 1.94 35.67 23.79
C ALA A 114 1.04 35.48 25.02
N GLY A 115 1.20 34.40 25.81
CA GLY A 115 0.51 34.30 27.10
C GLY A 115 -0.07 32.94 27.51
N ASP A 116 0.21 31.82 26.82
CA ASP A 116 -0.12 30.46 27.30
C ASP A 116 0.82 30.01 28.46
N CYS A 117 1.30 30.94 29.30
CA CYS A 117 2.26 30.70 30.37
C CYS A 117 1.65 30.03 31.62
N GLU A 118 0.32 29.93 31.75
CA GLU A 118 -0.29 29.25 32.91
C GLU A 118 -0.14 27.71 32.90
N LYS A 119 0.37 27.12 31.80
CA LYS A 119 0.69 25.68 31.72
C LYS A 119 2.16 25.36 31.43
N ALA A 120 3.05 26.34 31.55
CA ALA A 120 4.48 26.19 31.30
C ALA A 120 5.28 25.69 32.53
N ALA A 121 4.65 24.93 33.43
CA ALA A 121 5.29 24.42 34.65
C ALA A 121 5.58 22.92 34.64
N ASP A 122 5.13 22.17 33.64
CA ASP A 122 5.41 20.73 33.54
C ASP A 122 6.17 20.44 32.25
N GLY A 123 7.47 20.15 32.38
CA GLY A 123 8.42 19.89 31.29
C GLY A 123 8.12 18.63 30.48
N THR A 124 6.93 18.54 29.90
CA THR A 124 6.47 17.43 29.07
C THR A 124 6.82 17.66 27.59
N PRO A 125 7.03 16.59 26.81
CA PRO A 125 7.44 16.64 25.40
C PRO A 125 6.44 17.33 24.44
N GLU A 126 5.32 17.86 24.93
CA GLU A 126 4.29 18.54 24.15
C GLU A 126 4.70 19.94 23.65
N HIS A 127 5.76 20.53 24.21
CA HIS A 127 6.16 21.91 23.93
C HIS A 127 6.61 22.16 22.47
N ASN A 128 7.02 21.11 21.74
CA ASN A 128 7.54 21.17 20.37
C ASN A 128 6.62 20.56 19.30
N LEU A 129 5.39 20.14 19.66
CA LEU A 129 4.46 19.55 18.70
C LEU A 129 3.86 20.62 17.77
N LEU A 130 3.72 20.28 16.49
CA LEU A 130 3.04 21.09 15.49
C LEU A 130 1.52 21.11 15.72
N ASN A 131 0.96 19.99 16.19
CA ASN A 131 -0.48 19.80 16.34
C ASN A 131 -0.88 19.29 17.76
N PRO A 132 -0.56 20.04 18.84
CA PRO A 132 -0.88 19.61 20.19
C PRO A 132 -2.38 19.41 20.41
N GLY A 133 -2.76 18.39 21.18
CA GLY A 133 -4.16 18.06 21.48
C GLY A 133 -4.97 17.52 20.30
N SER A 134 -4.33 17.19 19.18
CA SER A 134 -5.04 16.62 18.03
C SER A 134 -5.26 15.12 18.19
N GLU A 135 -6.38 14.64 17.69
CA GLU A 135 -6.81 13.25 17.83
C GLU A 135 -6.54 12.44 16.56
N VAL A 136 -5.48 11.63 16.61
CA VAL A 136 -5.10 10.72 15.51
C VAL A 136 -5.13 9.29 15.98
N SER A 137 -5.87 8.42 15.31
CA SER A 137 -5.82 6.97 15.56
C SER A 137 -4.97 6.28 14.50
N ILE A 138 -4.28 5.21 14.88
CA ILE A 138 -3.48 4.38 13.98
C ILE A 138 -4.26 3.10 13.67
N ALA A 139 -4.45 2.80 12.39
CA ALA A 139 -5.01 1.55 11.90
C ALA A 139 -3.90 0.71 11.25
N VAL A 140 -3.54 -0.41 11.89
CA VAL A 140 -2.54 -1.36 11.40
C VAL A 140 -3.17 -2.73 11.23
N VAL A 141 -2.95 -3.36 10.07
CA VAL A 141 -3.56 -4.66 9.75
C VAL A 141 -2.51 -5.64 9.28
N GLY A 142 -2.73 -6.93 9.52
CA GLY A 142 -1.77 -7.95 9.14
C GLY A 142 -2.38 -9.33 8.93
N TYR A 143 -1.64 -10.16 8.19
CA TYR A 143 -1.97 -11.56 7.94
C TYR A 143 -0.69 -12.37 7.79
N ARG A 144 -0.39 -13.23 8.77
CA ARG A 144 0.76 -14.16 8.75
C ARG A 144 2.06 -13.49 8.32
N GLU A 145 2.40 -12.41 9.01
CA GLU A 145 3.63 -11.68 8.74
C GLU A 145 4.86 -12.33 9.36
N ASP A 146 6.02 -11.82 8.99
CA ASP A 146 7.25 -12.11 9.72
C ASP A 146 7.17 -11.49 11.12
N GLU A 147 7.41 -12.30 12.16
CA GLU A 147 7.20 -11.87 13.55
C GLU A 147 8.12 -10.72 13.95
N GLN A 148 9.39 -10.76 13.52
CA GLN A 148 10.35 -9.72 13.84
C GLN A 148 9.96 -8.41 13.16
N ALA A 149 9.63 -8.46 11.87
CA ALA A 149 9.15 -7.28 11.14
C ALA A 149 7.88 -6.69 11.79
N TRP A 150 6.95 -7.55 12.21
CA TRP A 150 5.72 -7.14 12.89
C TRP A 150 6.00 -6.43 14.21
N ARG A 151 6.81 -7.02 15.10
CA ARG A 151 7.16 -6.40 16.39
C ARG A 151 7.88 -5.08 16.22
N LEU A 152 8.80 -4.97 15.24
CA LEU A 152 9.49 -3.71 14.95
C LEU A 152 8.53 -2.64 14.43
N CYS A 153 7.59 -3.00 13.55
CA CYS A 153 6.50 -2.12 13.11
C CYS A 153 5.76 -1.59 14.35
N LEU A 154 5.27 -2.48 15.22
CA LEU A 154 4.53 -2.12 16.42
C LEU A 154 5.29 -1.19 17.38
N ARG A 155 6.58 -1.43 17.60
CA ARG A 155 7.42 -0.55 18.42
C ARG A 155 7.53 0.86 17.82
N SER A 156 7.66 0.97 16.50
CA SER A 156 7.72 2.27 15.83
C SER A 156 6.43 3.10 15.96
N LEU A 157 5.28 2.43 16.12
CA LEU A 157 4.00 3.09 16.39
C LEU A 157 3.92 3.67 17.81
N GLN A 158 4.63 3.07 18.77
CA GLN A 158 4.68 3.55 20.15
C GLN A 158 5.60 4.77 20.32
N THR A 159 6.53 4.99 19.40
CA THR A 159 7.52 6.08 19.47
C THR A 159 7.08 7.38 18.78
N GLN A 160 5.80 7.50 18.43
CA GLN A 160 5.29 8.72 17.79
C GLN A 160 5.30 9.92 18.75
N SER A 161 5.80 11.06 18.27
CA SER A 161 5.88 12.32 19.03
C SER A 161 4.49 12.84 19.37
N LEU A 162 3.60 12.88 18.38
CA LEU A 162 2.16 13.05 18.60
C LEU A 162 1.60 11.72 19.06
N ARG A 163 1.19 11.64 20.32
CA ARG A 163 0.61 10.42 20.87
C ARG A 163 -0.69 10.07 20.15
N PRO A 164 -0.85 8.83 19.64
CA PRO A 164 -2.11 8.43 19.03
C PRO A 164 -3.21 8.35 20.08
N LYS A 165 -4.45 8.67 19.68
CA LYS A 165 -5.66 8.47 20.49
C LYS A 165 -5.84 6.99 20.80
N CYS A 166 -5.76 6.15 19.78
CA CYS A 166 -5.77 4.70 19.90
C CYS A 166 -4.94 4.06 18.78
N VAL A 167 -4.27 2.95 19.09
CA VAL A 167 -3.67 2.04 18.10
C VAL A 167 -4.57 0.83 17.91
N ILE A 168 -5.20 0.74 16.73
CA ILE A 168 -6.14 -0.32 16.36
C ILE A 168 -5.41 -1.33 15.47
N GLY A 169 -5.17 -2.53 16.01
CA GLY A 169 -4.68 -3.68 15.27
C GLY A 169 -5.83 -4.56 14.78
N VAL A 170 -5.77 -5.05 13.54
CA VAL A 170 -6.67 -6.12 13.04
C VAL A 170 -5.87 -7.22 12.33
N VAL A 171 -6.00 -8.45 12.82
CA VAL A 171 -5.44 -9.65 12.15
C VAL A 171 -6.54 -10.34 11.37
N ASP A 172 -6.26 -10.60 10.09
CA ASP A 172 -7.21 -11.18 9.12
C ASP A 172 -7.21 -12.72 9.15
N GLY A 173 -7.65 -13.30 10.26
CA GLY A 173 -7.73 -14.75 10.43
C GLY A 173 -7.87 -15.14 11.89
N ASN A 174 -8.28 -16.39 12.10
CA ASN A 174 -8.51 -16.98 13.43
C ASN A 174 -7.78 -18.31 13.62
N GLU A 175 -6.90 -18.70 12.70
CA GLU A 175 -6.07 -19.89 12.88
C GLU A 175 -4.90 -19.60 13.83
N GLU A 176 -4.30 -20.65 14.40
CA GLU A 176 -3.19 -20.52 15.35
C GLU A 176 -2.05 -19.57 14.89
N PRO A 177 -1.58 -19.61 13.61
CA PRO A 177 -0.56 -18.66 13.15
C PRO A 177 -1.04 -17.20 13.15
N ASP A 178 -2.33 -16.97 12.96
CA ASP A 178 -2.95 -15.64 12.94
C ASP A 178 -3.07 -15.14 14.39
N LEU A 179 -3.51 -16.01 15.30
CA LEU A 179 -3.61 -15.71 16.73
C LEU A 179 -2.25 -15.43 17.37
N ASN A 180 -1.18 -16.11 16.93
CA ASN A 180 0.19 -15.80 17.38
C ASN A 180 0.61 -14.38 16.99
N MET A 181 0.26 -13.93 15.78
CA MET A 181 0.51 -12.56 15.34
C MET A 181 -0.28 -11.54 16.17
N ALA A 182 -1.53 -11.86 16.50
CA ALA A 182 -2.37 -11.02 17.36
C ALA A 182 -1.82 -10.97 18.81
N GLN A 183 -1.32 -12.08 19.33
CA GLN A 183 -0.72 -12.15 20.65
C GLN A 183 0.57 -11.32 20.75
N ALA A 184 1.40 -11.33 19.70
CA ALA A 184 2.58 -10.46 19.63
C ALA A 184 2.22 -8.97 19.76
N PHE A 185 1.05 -8.55 19.28
CA PHE A 185 0.57 -7.18 19.51
C PHE A 185 0.27 -6.92 20.98
N VAL A 186 -0.46 -7.82 21.64
CA VAL A 186 -0.81 -7.69 23.06
C VAL A 186 0.44 -7.58 23.92
N GLU A 187 1.47 -8.37 23.61
CA GLU A 187 2.76 -8.34 24.32
C GLU A 187 3.53 -7.02 24.12
N GLU A 188 3.58 -6.49 22.88
CA GLU A 188 4.26 -5.23 22.60
C GLU A 188 3.51 -4.02 23.19
N PHE A 189 2.18 -4.12 23.38
CA PHE A 189 1.33 -3.10 23.99
C PHE A 189 0.89 -3.42 25.43
N GLU A 190 1.65 -4.26 26.14
CA GLU A 190 1.39 -4.65 27.53
C GLU A 190 1.26 -3.43 28.47
N SER A 191 2.07 -2.38 28.25
CA SER A 191 2.01 -1.12 29.00
C SER A 191 0.66 -0.40 28.88
N TYR A 192 -0.05 -0.62 27.78
CA TYR A 192 -1.38 -0.07 27.51
C TYR A 192 -2.51 -1.02 27.91
N LYS A 193 -2.18 -2.23 28.41
CA LYS A 193 -3.13 -3.31 28.71
C LYS A 193 -4.06 -3.60 27.52
N ALA A 194 -3.50 -3.65 26.32
CA ALA A 194 -4.28 -3.83 25.10
C ALA A 194 -5.00 -5.20 25.11
N PRO A 195 -6.34 -5.24 24.98
CA PRO A 195 -7.06 -6.50 24.90
C PRO A 195 -7.00 -7.09 23.48
N LEU A 196 -7.05 -8.42 23.41
CA LEU A 196 -7.36 -9.17 22.18
C LEU A 196 -8.85 -9.50 22.16
N ILE A 197 -9.56 -8.97 21.16
CA ILE A 197 -11.00 -9.16 20.99
C ILE A 197 -11.24 -9.99 19.72
N HIS A 198 -11.90 -11.13 19.86
CA HIS A 198 -12.29 -11.98 18.74
C HIS A 198 -13.64 -11.53 18.18
N LEU A 199 -13.62 -11.00 16.95
CA LEU A 199 -14.83 -10.59 16.25
C LEU A 199 -15.49 -11.83 15.61
N PRO A 200 -16.80 -12.03 15.79
CA PRO A 200 -17.49 -13.21 15.26
C PRO A 200 -17.79 -13.11 13.76
N LEU A 201 -17.68 -11.91 13.17
CA LEU A 201 -18.10 -11.61 11.81
C LEU A 201 -17.17 -10.60 11.14
N LEU A 202 -17.31 -10.47 9.82
CA LEU A 202 -16.66 -9.44 9.01
C LEU A 202 -17.58 -8.21 8.89
N LEU A 203 -17.19 -7.07 9.48
CA LEU A 203 -17.96 -5.82 9.35
C LEU A 203 -18.12 -5.39 7.88
N SER A 204 -17.12 -5.66 7.05
CA SER A 204 -17.18 -5.38 5.62
C SER A 204 -18.26 -6.18 4.91
N GLU A 205 -18.52 -7.41 5.36
CA GLU A 205 -19.55 -8.28 4.77
C GLU A 205 -20.94 -7.87 5.23
N VAL A 206 -21.09 -7.51 6.51
CA VAL A 206 -22.33 -6.90 7.02
C VAL A 206 -22.70 -5.68 6.18
N HIS A 207 -21.75 -4.77 5.97
CA HIS A 207 -21.95 -3.60 5.10
C HIS A 207 -22.38 -3.99 3.68
N ARG A 208 -21.64 -4.90 3.02
CA ARG A 208 -21.93 -5.32 1.63
C ARG A 208 -23.30 -5.95 1.51
N LYS A 209 -23.61 -6.91 2.38
CA LYS A 209 -24.88 -7.62 2.38
C LYS A 209 -26.04 -6.66 2.57
N THR A 210 -25.99 -5.82 3.60
CA THR A 210 -27.03 -4.79 3.81
C THR A 210 -27.19 -3.88 2.60
N TYR A 211 -26.09 -3.45 1.97
CA TYR A 211 -26.18 -2.63 0.76
C TYR A 211 -26.87 -3.38 -0.39
N PHE A 212 -26.46 -4.61 -0.69
CA PHE A 212 -27.01 -5.37 -1.82
C PHE A 212 -28.44 -5.88 -1.58
N ASP A 213 -28.84 -6.10 -0.34
CA ASP A 213 -30.20 -6.48 0.04
C ASP A 213 -31.18 -5.30 -0.11
N ASN A 214 -30.68 -4.06 -0.02
CA ASN A 214 -31.50 -2.84 -0.03
C ASN A 214 -31.35 -1.98 -1.29
N ILE A 215 -30.45 -2.33 -2.21
CA ILE A 215 -30.33 -1.63 -3.49
C ILE A 215 -31.45 -2.07 -4.44
N PRO A 216 -32.26 -1.14 -5.00
CA PRO A 216 -33.29 -1.51 -5.96
C PRO A 216 -32.72 -2.18 -7.21
N VAL A 217 -33.46 -3.14 -7.77
CA VAL A 217 -33.09 -3.79 -9.03
C VAL A 217 -33.01 -2.75 -10.14
N ASP A 218 -31.85 -2.69 -10.80
CA ASP A 218 -31.63 -1.76 -11.90
C ASP A 218 -32.24 -2.30 -13.20
N THR A 219 -33.46 -1.86 -13.51
CA THR A 219 -34.21 -2.27 -14.72
C THR A 219 -33.79 -1.50 -15.98
N ARG A 220 -32.83 -0.56 -15.89
CA ARG A 220 -32.40 0.24 -17.05
C ARG A 220 -31.69 -0.61 -18.10
N PHE A 221 -31.76 -0.15 -19.35
CA PHE A 221 -31.06 -0.76 -20.48
C PHE A 221 -29.53 -0.74 -20.28
N ALA A 222 -28.82 -1.71 -20.83
CA ALA A 222 -27.37 -1.87 -20.65
C ALA A 222 -26.58 -0.61 -21.05
N LEU A 223 -26.97 0.06 -22.13
CA LEU A 223 -26.33 1.31 -22.57
C LEU A 223 -26.53 2.45 -21.58
N THR A 224 -27.72 2.57 -20.98
CA THR A 224 -28.00 3.57 -19.94
C THR A 224 -27.21 3.29 -18.68
N LYS A 225 -27.09 2.01 -18.29
CA LYS A 225 -26.23 1.57 -17.18
C LYS A 225 -24.78 1.93 -17.45
N PHE A 226 -24.28 1.64 -18.64
CA PHE A 226 -22.93 1.97 -19.08
C PHE A 226 -22.68 3.49 -19.09
N TRP A 227 -23.64 4.28 -19.59
CA TRP A 227 -23.52 5.74 -19.61
C TRP A 227 -23.55 6.35 -18.20
N HIS A 228 -24.46 5.92 -17.34
CA HIS A 228 -24.49 6.36 -15.94
C HIS A 228 -23.22 5.96 -15.19
N TYR A 229 -22.74 4.74 -15.44
CA TYR A 229 -21.45 4.27 -14.95
C TYR A 229 -20.30 5.20 -15.41
N LEU A 230 -20.23 5.54 -16.71
CA LEU A 230 -19.21 6.45 -17.26
C LEU A 230 -19.28 7.86 -16.68
N VAL A 231 -20.47 8.40 -16.46
CA VAL A 231 -20.68 9.77 -15.93
C VAL A 231 -20.60 9.80 -14.40
N GLY A 232 -20.34 8.66 -13.74
CA GLY A 232 -20.29 8.57 -12.28
C GLY A 232 -21.63 8.82 -11.60
N ARG A 233 -22.75 8.64 -12.31
CA ARG A 233 -24.09 8.74 -11.74
C ARG A 233 -24.50 7.39 -11.18
N TYR A 234 -24.79 7.38 -9.89
CA TYR A 234 -25.24 6.19 -9.20
C TYR A 234 -26.63 5.72 -9.66
N ARG A 235 -26.98 4.49 -9.27
CA ARG A 235 -28.32 3.91 -9.47
C ARG A 235 -29.32 4.59 -8.53
N PRO A 236 -30.61 4.73 -8.92
CA PRO A 236 -31.64 5.16 -7.98
C PRO A 236 -31.62 4.29 -6.71
N GLY A 237 -31.71 4.91 -5.54
CA GLY A 237 -31.64 4.21 -4.25
C GLY A 237 -30.23 3.89 -3.73
N HIS A 238 -29.16 4.19 -4.50
CA HIS A 238 -27.79 3.95 -4.05
C HIS A 238 -27.42 4.68 -2.77
N GLU A 239 -27.75 5.97 -2.67
CA GLU A 239 -27.46 6.78 -1.48
C GLU A 239 -28.22 6.26 -0.25
N ALA A 240 -29.48 5.86 -0.41
CA ALA A 240 -30.28 5.29 0.67
C ALA A 240 -29.74 3.93 1.13
N ALA A 241 -29.36 3.05 0.18
CA ALA A 241 -28.77 1.74 0.50
C ALA A 241 -27.41 1.89 1.20
N LEU A 242 -26.57 2.84 0.78
CA LEU A 242 -25.31 3.16 1.46
C LEU A 242 -25.55 3.70 2.88
N ALA A 243 -26.52 4.60 3.04
CA ALA A 243 -26.86 5.15 4.35
C ALA A 243 -27.33 4.06 5.33
N MET A 244 -28.15 3.11 4.85
CA MET A 244 -28.59 1.96 5.63
C MET A 244 -27.43 1.02 6.00
N ALA A 245 -26.59 0.66 5.02
CA ALA A 245 -25.42 -0.18 5.26
C ALA A 245 -24.44 0.46 6.27
N ARG A 246 -24.24 1.77 6.17
CA ARG A 246 -23.47 2.55 7.14
C ARG A 246 -24.09 2.49 8.53
N GLN A 247 -25.40 2.68 8.64
CA GLN A 247 -26.10 2.67 9.93
C GLN A 247 -25.96 1.32 10.65
N VAL A 248 -26.10 0.20 9.95
CA VAL A 248 -25.92 -1.14 10.53
C VAL A 248 -24.49 -1.35 11.04
N VAL A 249 -23.47 -0.87 10.30
CA VAL A 249 -22.07 -0.93 10.77
C VAL A 249 -21.88 -0.10 12.03
N ILE A 250 -22.44 1.11 12.09
CA ILE A 250 -22.37 1.97 13.26
C ILE A 250 -23.01 1.28 14.46
N GLU A 251 -24.22 0.74 14.31
CA GLU A 251 -24.93 0.05 15.39
C GLU A 251 -24.12 -1.12 15.93
N GLN A 252 -23.54 -1.93 15.04
CA GLN A 252 -22.70 -3.06 15.44
C GLN A 252 -21.43 -2.61 16.18
N VAL A 253 -20.75 -1.57 15.70
CA VAL A 253 -19.55 -1.04 16.35
C VAL A 253 -19.87 -0.40 17.70
N MET A 254 -21.01 0.27 17.83
CA MET A 254 -21.45 0.88 19.08
C MET A 254 -21.85 -0.16 20.13
N GLU A 255 -22.46 -1.28 19.71
CA GLU A 255 -22.69 -2.44 20.58
C GLU A 255 -21.38 -3.03 21.12
N TRP A 256 -20.37 -3.14 20.25
CA TRP A 256 -19.04 -3.62 20.63
C TRP A 256 -18.29 -2.64 21.52
N ASP A 257 -18.42 -1.32 21.28
CA ASP A 257 -17.88 -0.28 22.16
C ASP A 257 -18.48 -0.37 23.56
N GLU A 258 -19.81 -0.53 23.68
CA GLU A 258 -20.48 -0.69 24.98
C GLU A 258 -20.02 -1.98 25.71
N LYS A 259 -19.90 -3.08 24.97
CA LYS A 259 -19.51 -4.38 25.53
C LYS A 259 -18.06 -4.41 26.03
N TRP A 260 -17.14 -3.82 25.28
CA TRP A 260 -15.69 -3.95 25.55
C TRP A 260 -15.03 -2.63 25.95
N ASN A 261 -15.80 -1.55 26.06
CA ASN A 261 -15.35 -0.20 26.40
C ASN A 261 -14.19 0.30 25.50
N ILE A 262 -14.32 0.08 24.19
CA ILE A 262 -13.25 0.30 23.18
C ILE A 262 -12.79 1.76 23.16
N SER A 263 -13.73 2.69 23.29
CA SER A 263 -13.49 4.15 23.31
C SER A 263 -12.55 4.61 24.42
N SER A 264 -12.38 3.84 25.49
CA SER A 264 -11.46 4.14 26.59
C SER A 264 -10.04 3.60 26.39
N LEU A 265 -9.84 2.72 25.39
CA LEU A 265 -8.58 2.02 25.17
C LEU A 265 -7.59 2.88 24.39
N LYS A 266 -6.31 2.76 24.76
CA LYS A 266 -5.18 3.38 24.01
C LYS A 266 -4.61 2.48 22.94
N ALA A 267 -4.85 1.18 23.04
CA ALA A 267 -4.49 0.19 22.04
C ALA A 267 -5.45 -1.00 22.15
N VAL A 268 -5.81 -1.59 21.02
CA VAL A 268 -6.71 -2.75 20.94
C VAL A 268 -6.36 -3.62 19.75
N MET A 269 -6.38 -4.93 19.94
CA MET A 269 -6.14 -5.92 18.89
C MET A 269 -7.43 -6.68 18.60
N PHE A 270 -7.82 -6.74 17.34
CA PHE A 270 -8.95 -7.55 16.88
C PHE A 270 -8.46 -8.74 16.05
N SER A 271 -9.00 -9.94 16.31
CA SER A 271 -9.01 -11.00 15.30
C SER A 271 -10.38 -11.04 14.64
N GLN A 272 -10.43 -11.45 13.38
CA GLN A 272 -11.68 -11.61 12.63
C GLN A 272 -11.60 -12.84 11.73
N PRO A 273 -12.74 -13.36 11.21
CA PRO A 273 -12.71 -14.39 10.18
C PRO A 273 -11.87 -13.95 8.99
N HIS A 274 -11.19 -14.88 8.33
CA HIS A 274 -10.34 -14.57 7.18
C HIS A 274 -11.18 -14.03 6.01
N GLY A 275 -10.81 -12.86 5.50
CA GLY A 275 -11.34 -12.30 4.26
C GLY A 275 -10.19 -11.90 3.34
N HIS A 276 -9.73 -10.66 3.49
CA HIS A 276 -8.51 -10.15 2.87
C HIS A 276 -8.14 -8.79 3.50
N LYS A 277 -7.00 -8.22 3.13
CA LYS A 277 -6.51 -6.91 3.65
C LYS A 277 -7.60 -5.83 3.75
N ARG A 278 -8.44 -5.65 2.72
CA ARG A 278 -9.53 -4.66 2.78
C ARG A 278 -10.53 -4.88 3.90
N THR A 279 -10.92 -6.12 4.20
CA THR A 279 -11.93 -6.39 5.24
C THR A 279 -11.36 -6.02 6.61
N ALA A 280 -10.09 -6.38 6.87
CA ALA A 280 -9.39 -5.99 8.10
C ALA A 280 -9.22 -4.47 8.20
N MET A 281 -8.84 -3.79 7.11
CA MET A 281 -8.75 -2.32 7.07
C MET A 281 -10.12 -1.66 7.30
N PHE A 282 -11.19 -2.20 6.73
CA PHE A 282 -12.55 -1.71 6.94
C PHE A 282 -12.94 -1.79 8.40
N THR A 283 -12.67 -2.92 9.07
CA THR A 283 -12.86 -3.06 10.52
C THR A 283 -12.05 -2.02 11.29
N ALA A 284 -10.75 -1.88 11.00
CA ALA A 284 -9.88 -0.92 11.69
C ALA A 284 -10.37 0.53 11.54
N PHE A 285 -10.79 0.92 10.33
CA PHE A 285 -11.35 2.25 10.07
C PHE A 285 -12.70 2.46 10.75
N ALA A 286 -13.62 1.49 10.69
CA ALA A 286 -14.92 1.58 11.35
C ALA A 286 -14.76 1.72 12.88
N MET A 287 -13.86 0.95 13.50
CA MET A 287 -13.55 1.07 14.93
C MET A 287 -12.93 2.43 15.26
N SER A 288 -12.02 2.92 14.43
CA SER A 288 -11.39 4.23 14.62
C SER A 288 -12.40 5.37 14.53
N LEU A 289 -13.33 5.30 13.56
CA LEU A 289 -14.35 6.32 13.32
C LEU A 289 -15.46 6.30 14.38
N TYR A 290 -16.03 5.13 14.66
CA TYR A 290 -17.29 5.05 15.41
C TYR A 290 -17.08 4.70 16.90
N ALA A 291 -16.24 3.71 17.22
CA ALA A 291 -15.96 3.37 18.61
C ALA A 291 -14.99 4.38 19.26
N CYS A 292 -13.82 4.58 18.65
CA CYS A 292 -12.82 5.53 19.17
C CYS A 292 -13.21 7.00 18.95
N ARG A 293 -14.21 7.28 18.10
CA ARG A 293 -14.69 8.64 17.80
C ARG A 293 -13.52 9.56 17.42
N THR A 294 -12.66 9.09 16.52
CA THR A 294 -11.42 9.81 16.16
C THR A 294 -11.76 11.05 15.35
N ARG A 295 -11.49 12.24 15.89
CA ARG A 295 -11.95 13.50 15.30
C ARG A 295 -11.13 13.98 14.10
N ASP A 296 -9.80 14.02 14.20
CA ASP A 296 -8.98 14.74 13.22
C ASP A 296 -8.58 13.87 12.03
N SER A 297 -7.92 12.73 12.29
CA SER A 297 -7.43 11.88 11.20
C SER A 297 -7.18 10.43 11.63
N ILE A 298 -7.16 9.55 10.64
CA ILE A 298 -6.79 8.15 10.81
C ILE A 298 -5.54 7.90 9.97
N PHE A 299 -4.49 7.47 10.64
CA PHE A 299 -3.23 7.05 10.03
C PHE A 299 -3.29 5.54 9.77
N THR A 300 -2.74 5.07 8.65
CA THR A 300 -2.64 3.64 8.34
C THR A 300 -1.27 3.29 7.79
N THR A 301 -0.83 2.07 8.12
CA THR A 301 0.47 1.52 7.76
C THR A 301 0.34 0.04 7.45
N ASP A 302 1.24 -0.45 6.59
CA ASP A 302 1.48 -1.87 6.42
C ASP A 302 2.17 -2.44 7.68
N SER A 303 1.95 -3.73 7.95
CA SER A 303 2.45 -4.47 9.11
C SER A 303 3.96 -4.74 9.10
N ASP A 304 4.65 -4.45 8.01
CA ASP A 304 6.08 -4.65 7.81
C ASP A 304 6.86 -3.33 7.70
N THR A 305 6.25 -2.23 8.17
CA THR A 305 6.74 -0.88 7.92
C THR A 305 7.10 -0.16 9.22
N LEU A 306 8.28 0.47 9.25
CA LEU A 306 8.78 1.24 10.39
C LEU A 306 8.52 2.73 10.16
N ILE A 307 7.86 3.39 11.11
CA ILE A 307 7.46 4.80 10.99
C ILE A 307 8.41 5.70 11.79
N GLN A 308 8.83 6.82 11.19
CA GLN A 308 9.61 7.83 11.91
C GLN A 308 8.84 8.43 13.09
N PRO A 309 9.52 8.81 14.20
CA PRO A 309 8.85 9.37 15.39
C PRO A 309 7.99 10.61 15.12
N ASN A 310 8.34 11.46 14.16
CA ASN A 310 7.58 12.66 13.82
C ASN A 310 6.45 12.41 12.79
N GLY A 311 6.20 11.15 12.42
CA GLY A 311 5.33 10.76 11.30
C GLY A 311 3.92 11.31 11.38
N LEU A 312 3.24 11.10 12.51
CA LEU A 312 1.87 11.59 12.69
C LEU A 312 1.78 13.12 12.66
N ASP A 313 2.68 13.80 13.35
CA ASP A 313 2.60 15.25 13.52
C ASP A 313 2.87 16.02 12.22
N GLU A 314 3.90 15.61 11.46
CA GLU A 314 4.26 16.21 10.17
C GLU A 314 3.20 15.95 9.10
N MET A 315 2.62 14.74 9.05
CA MET A 315 1.54 14.42 8.10
C MET A 315 0.25 15.18 8.43
N LEU A 316 -0.09 15.28 9.72
CA LEU A 316 -1.27 16.01 10.16
C LEU A 316 -1.15 17.52 9.87
N ALA A 317 0.04 18.10 10.05
CA ALA A 317 0.29 19.50 9.70
C ALA A 317 -0.04 19.78 8.22
N LEU A 318 0.35 18.88 7.32
CA LEU A 318 0.02 19.00 5.91
C LEU A 318 -1.47 18.75 5.62
N LEU A 319 -2.08 17.75 6.26
CA LEU A 319 -3.50 17.45 6.11
C LEU A 319 -4.38 18.65 6.52
N ARG A 320 -4.02 19.34 7.61
CA ARG A 320 -4.74 20.52 8.12
C ARG A 320 -4.45 21.81 7.37
N SER A 321 -3.42 21.83 6.51
CA SER A 321 -3.03 23.04 5.78
C SER A 321 -4.13 23.60 4.87
N ALA A 322 -5.09 22.77 4.44
CA ALA A 322 -6.24 23.23 3.69
C ALA A 322 -7.45 22.27 3.78
N PRO A 323 -8.69 22.79 3.77
CA PRO A 323 -9.91 21.99 3.99
C PRO A 323 -10.22 20.99 2.86
N GLN A 324 -9.70 21.22 1.65
CA GLN A 324 -9.85 20.32 0.51
C GLN A 324 -8.91 19.11 0.55
N ILE A 325 -7.90 19.10 1.42
CA ILE A 325 -6.97 17.98 1.52
C ILE A 325 -7.63 16.89 2.37
N GLY A 326 -7.94 15.77 1.74
CA GLY A 326 -8.58 14.61 2.36
C GLY A 326 -7.60 13.50 2.73
N GLY A 327 -6.39 13.50 2.15
CA GLY A 327 -5.36 12.54 2.53
C GLY A 327 -3.94 12.96 2.18
N VAL A 328 -2.99 12.42 2.94
CA VAL A 328 -1.56 12.71 2.86
C VAL A 328 -0.78 11.39 2.90
N THR A 329 0.31 11.32 2.15
CA THR A 329 1.32 10.25 2.23
C THR A 329 2.70 10.86 2.44
N ALA A 330 3.71 10.04 2.70
CA ALA A 330 5.06 10.47 2.98
C ALA A 330 6.08 9.63 2.20
N ASP A 331 7.38 9.89 2.41
CA ASP A 331 8.45 9.18 1.72
C ASP A 331 8.52 7.71 2.18
N VAL A 332 8.67 6.79 1.23
CA VAL A 332 8.82 5.36 1.53
C VAL A 332 10.22 4.93 1.09
N LYS A 333 11.01 4.51 2.07
CA LYS A 333 12.36 4.00 1.89
C LYS A 333 12.39 2.49 2.03
N ILE A 334 13.41 1.88 1.44
CA ILE A 334 13.61 0.43 1.47
C ILE A 334 14.79 0.13 2.41
N TRP A 335 14.51 -0.48 3.56
CA TRP A 335 15.54 -0.76 4.56
C TRP A 335 16.42 -1.94 4.14
N ASN A 336 15.84 -2.96 3.51
CA ASN A 336 16.56 -4.17 3.10
C ASN A 336 17.32 -4.03 1.76
N ARG A 337 17.65 -2.79 1.35
CA ARG A 337 18.40 -2.48 0.12
C ARG A 337 19.82 -3.08 0.08
N ALA A 338 20.33 -3.52 1.22
CA ALA A 338 21.63 -4.18 1.34
C ALA A 338 21.58 -5.67 0.94
N GLU A 339 20.43 -6.33 1.07
CA GLU A 339 20.31 -7.80 0.97
C GLU A 339 20.46 -8.34 -0.45
N SER A 340 20.11 -7.56 -1.48
CA SER A 340 20.22 -7.98 -2.88
C SER A 340 20.36 -6.79 -3.83
N LEU A 341 20.93 -7.05 -5.01
CA LEU A 341 20.97 -6.06 -6.10
C LEU A 341 19.55 -5.63 -6.51
N LEU A 342 18.59 -6.56 -6.51
CA LEU A 342 17.19 -6.29 -6.82
C LEU A 342 16.56 -5.30 -5.81
N ALA A 343 16.69 -5.57 -4.51
CA ALA A 343 16.20 -4.67 -3.47
C ALA A 343 16.87 -3.29 -3.55
N ARG A 344 18.15 -3.23 -3.92
CA ARG A 344 18.88 -1.97 -4.15
C ARG A 344 18.35 -1.19 -5.36
N LEU A 345 18.09 -1.87 -6.47
CA LEU A 345 17.49 -1.25 -7.66
C LEU A 345 16.06 -0.77 -7.38
N CYS A 346 15.29 -1.51 -6.57
CA CYS A 346 13.98 -1.07 -6.09
C CYS A 346 14.08 0.16 -5.21
N SER A 347 15.05 0.20 -4.28
CA SER A 347 15.32 1.39 -3.45
C SER A 347 15.58 2.64 -4.29
N ALA A 348 16.41 2.53 -5.34
CA ALA A 348 16.64 3.62 -6.28
C ALA A 348 15.36 4.04 -7.01
N ARG A 349 14.56 3.09 -7.51
CA ARG A 349 13.27 3.36 -8.15
C ARG A 349 12.27 4.06 -7.21
N TYR A 350 12.23 3.65 -5.94
CA TYR A 350 11.39 4.24 -4.90
C TYR A 350 11.78 5.69 -4.64
N TRP A 351 13.08 6.00 -4.58
CA TRP A 351 13.53 7.37 -4.44
C TRP A 351 12.94 8.27 -5.53
N PHE A 352 13.02 7.88 -6.80
CA PHE A 352 12.38 8.64 -7.91
C PHE A 352 10.85 8.67 -7.79
N ALA A 353 10.22 7.56 -7.40
CA ALA A 353 8.77 7.48 -7.22
C ALA A 353 8.27 8.53 -6.23
N PHE A 354 8.90 8.65 -5.07
CA PHE A 354 8.44 9.55 -4.01
C PHE A 354 8.98 10.97 -4.17
N ASN A 355 10.28 11.11 -4.40
CA ASN A 355 10.95 12.41 -4.36
C ASN A 355 10.82 13.21 -5.65
N ILE A 356 10.41 12.59 -6.76
CA ILE A 356 10.18 13.26 -8.04
C ILE A 356 8.71 13.13 -8.46
N GLU A 357 8.22 11.91 -8.69
CA GLU A 357 6.88 11.67 -9.26
C GLU A 357 5.76 12.09 -8.28
N ARG A 358 5.75 11.55 -7.05
CA ARG A 358 4.75 11.88 -6.01
C ARG A 358 4.87 13.32 -5.53
N ALA A 359 6.10 13.85 -5.41
CA ALA A 359 6.34 15.24 -5.08
C ALA A 359 5.74 16.19 -6.13
N CYS A 360 5.89 15.88 -7.42
CA CYS A 360 5.23 16.61 -8.50
C CYS A 360 3.70 16.53 -8.38
N GLN A 361 3.14 15.32 -8.23
CA GLN A 361 1.70 15.13 -8.03
C GLN A 361 1.15 15.91 -6.83
N SER A 362 1.92 16.02 -5.76
CA SER A 362 1.52 16.77 -4.55
C SER A 362 1.41 18.27 -4.80
N LEU A 363 2.28 18.85 -5.62
CA LEU A 363 2.14 20.25 -6.03
C LEU A 363 0.82 20.47 -6.79
N TRP A 364 0.49 19.52 -7.67
CA TRP A 364 -0.76 19.47 -8.41
C TRP A 364 -1.96 18.96 -7.60
N ARG A 365 -1.75 18.62 -6.32
CA ARG A 365 -2.76 18.18 -5.35
C ARG A 365 -3.52 16.92 -5.77
N CYS A 366 -2.84 16.03 -6.47
CA CYS A 366 -3.42 14.92 -7.22
C CYS A 366 -2.59 13.63 -7.07
N VAL A 367 -2.04 13.38 -5.88
CA VAL A 367 -1.34 12.12 -5.59
C VAL A 367 -2.30 10.96 -5.83
N GLY A 368 -2.03 10.16 -6.87
CA GLY A 368 -2.95 9.12 -7.35
C GLY A 368 -2.92 7.81 -6.57
N CYS A 369 -2.03 7.69 -5.59
CA CYS A 369 -1.96 6.57 -4.67
C CYS A 369 -1.21 7.03 -3.41
N LEU A 370 -1.95 7.23 -2.33
CA LEU A 370 -1.40 7.36 -0.99
C LEU A 370 -0.89 5.98 -0.58
N SER A 371 0.39 5.85 -0.28
CA SER A 371 1.05 4.55 -0.21
C SER A 371 0.61 3.78 1.04
N GLY A 372 0.29 2.48 0.90
CA GLY A 372 -0.07 1.59 2.01
C GLY A 372 0.88 1.65 3.24
N PRO A 373 2.22 1.64 3.05
CA PRO A 373 3.19 1.78 4.14
C PRO A 373 3.00 3.02 5.02
N MET A 374 2.55 4.16 4.48
CA MET A 374 2.43 5.40 5.26
C MET A 374 1.42 6.35 4.61
N SER A 375 0.19 6.35 5.14
CA SER A 375 -0.87 7.25 4.68
C SER A 375 -1.75 7.73 5.84
N MET A 376 -2.33 8.92 5.67
CA MET A 376 -3.20 9.56 6.66
C MET A 376 -4.41 10.16 5.95
N TYR A 377 -5.59 9.94 6.53
CA TYR A 377 -6.87 10.35 5.98
C TYR A 377 -7.61 11.23 6.99
N ARG A 378 -8.24 12.32 6.54
CA ARG A 378 -9.13 13.11 7.40
C ARG A 378 -10.32 12.24 7.81
N ALA A 379 -10.67 12.21 9.09
CA ALA A 379 -11.70 11.30 9.61
C ALA A 379 -13.05 11.47 8.90
N SER A 380 -13.55 12.72 8.77
CA SER A 380 -14.80 13.04 8.06
C SER A 380 -14.81 12.58 6.59
N ASP A 381 -13.66 12.69 5.92
CA ASP A 381 -13.53 12.35 4.50
C ASP A 381 -13.46 10.83 4.33
N LEU A 382 -12.72 10.16 5.20
CA LEU A 382 -12.65 8.69 5.24
C LEU A 382 -14.02 8.09 5.51
N GLU A 383 -14.76 8.64 6.46
CA GLU A 383 -16.13 8.22 6.80
C GLU A 383 -17.06 8.26 5.58
N THR A 384 -16.98 9.34 4.79
CA THR A 384 -17.77 9.52 3.57
C THR A 384 -17.46 8.46 2.51
N ILE A 385 -16.18 8.09 2.35
CA ILE A 385 -15.75 7.19 1.27
C ILE A 385 -15.68 5.71 1.69
N LEU A 386 -15.75 5.39 2.99
CA LEU A 386 -15.52 4.04 3.51
C LEU A 386 -16.51 3.02 2.93
N GLY A 387 -17.78 3.39 2.83
CA GLY A 387 -18.83 2.53 2.25
C GLY A 387 -18.59 2.25 0.76
N PRO A 388 -18.53 3.27 -0.12
CA PRO A 388 -18.20 3.11 -1.53
C PRO A 388 -16.89 2.34 -1.78
N TRP A 389 -15.86 2.60 -0.99
CA TRP A 389 -14.57 1.89 -1.06
C TRP A 389 -14.71 0.39 -0.80
N ASN A 390 -15.54 0.01 0.18
CA ASN A 390 -15.83 -1.40 0.43
C ASN A 390 -16.64 -2.03 -0.72
N LEU A 391 -17.39 -1.30 -1.54
CA LEU A 391 -18.18 -1.91 -2.62
C LEU A 391 -17.40 -2.14 -3.92
N GLN A 392 -16.07 -2.05 -3.89
CA GLN A 392 -15.27 -2.18 -5.11
C GLN A 392 -15.46 -3.53 -5.79
N THR A 393 -15.89 -3.48 -7.05
CA THR A 393 -16.00 -4.63 -7.94
C THR A 393 -15.35 -4.34 -9.28
N PHE A 394 -14.91 -5.40 -9.97
CA PHE A 394 -14.42 -5.34 -11.33
C PHE A 394 -14.87 -6.60 -12.07
N GLY A 395 -15.43 -6.44 -13.28
CA GLY A 395 -15.95 -7.58 -14.04
C GLY A 395 -17.03 -8.39 -13.28
N GLY A 396 -17.79 -7.73 -12.40
CA GLY A 396 -18.80 -8.37 -11.54
C GLY A 396 -18.24 -9.12 -10.32
N LYS A 397 -16.92 -9.10 -10.10
CA LYS A 397 -16.26 -9.77 -8.97
C LYS A 397 -15.72 -8.77 -7.97
N GLU A 398 -15.74 -9.15 -6.71
CA GLU A 398 -15.06 -8.38 -5.66
C GLU A 398 -13.56 -8.31 -5.91
N THR A 399 -13.01 -7.12 -5.76
CA THR A 399 -11.56 -6.90 -5.83
C THR A 399 -10.92 -7.11 -4.46
N THR A 400 -9.81 -7.83 -4.38
CA THR A 400 -9.14 -8.19 -3.11
C THR A 400 -7.80 -7.46 -2.86
N PHE A 401 -7.35 -6.63 -3.81
CA PHE A 401 -6.07 -5.91 -3.72
C PHE A 401 -6.13 -4.54 -4.40
N GLY A 402 -5.18 -3.67 -4.05
CA GLY A 402 -5.12 -2.28 -4.55
C GLY A 402 -5.93 -1.33 -3.68
N ASP A 403 -6.00 -1.62 -2.38
CA ASP A 403 -6.84 -0.96 -1.40
C ASP A 403 -6.49 0.52 -1.23
N ASP A 404 -5.19 0.81 -1.22
CA ASP A 404 -4.59 2.13 -1.08
C ASP A 404 -4.88 3.04 -2.28
N ARG A 405 -4.69 2.53 -3.50
CA ARG A 405 -5.01 3.23 -4.73
C ARG A 405 -6.51 3.46 -4.88
N HIS A 406 -7.32 2.44 -4.60
CA HIS A 406 -8.78 2.59 -4.69
C HIS A 406 -9.29 3.61 -3.66
N LEU A 407 -8.80 3.56 -2.41
CA LEU A 407 -9.17 4.52 -1.36
C LEU A 407 -8.77 5.95 -1.75
N THR A 408 -7.58 6.10 -2.34
CA THR A 408 -7.12 7.39 -2.87
C THR A 408 -8.00 7.90 -3.99
N ASN A 409 -8.41 7.03 -4.91
CA ASN A 409 -9.30 7.40 -6.00
C ASN A 409 -10.70 7.77 -5.52
N GLN A 410 -11.20 7.16 -4.45
CA GLN A 410 -12.47 7.58 -3.84
C GLN A 410 -12.35 9.02 -3.31
N LEU A 411 -11.28 9.39 -2.60
CA LEU A 411 -11.06 10.80 -2.21
C LEU A 411 -11.08 11.74 -3.42
N LEU A 412 -10.32 11.39 -4.46
CA LEU A 412 -10.18 12.22 -5.67
C LEU A 412 -11.49 12.30 -6.47
N ALA A 413 -12.29 11.24 -6.50
CA ALA A 413 -13.61 11.22 -7.14
C ALA A 413 -14.63 12.10 -6.39
N HIS A 414 -14.47 12.24 -5.07
CA HIS A 414 -15.18 13.22 -4.25
C HIS A 414 -14.59 14.65 -4.36
N GLY A 415 -13.74 14.91 -5.36
CA GLY A 415 -13.12 16.21 -5.63
C GLY A 415 -12.17 16.70 -4.52
N LEU A 416 -11.82 15.82 -3.58
CA LEU A 416 -10.80 16.09 -2.57
C LEU A 416 -9.43 16.06 -3.22
N ARG A 417 -8.48 16.58 -2.46
CA ARG A 417 -7.09 16.73 -2.86
C ARG A 417 -6.21 15.84 -2.00
N THR A 418 -5.13 15.37 -2.59
CA THR A 418 -4.16 14.49 -1.93
C THR A 418 -2.75 15.07 -2.07
N ARG A 419 -1.94 14.93 -1.01
CA ARG A 419 -0.59 15.51 -0.97
C ARG A 419 0.46 14.53 -0.45
N TYR A 420 1.72 14.88 -0.65
CA TYR A 420 2.90 14.17 -0.19
C TYR A 420 3.82 15.11 0.60
N THR A 421 4.32 14.64 1.74
CA THR A 421 5.35 15.33 2.54
C THR A 421 6.69 14.61 2.46
N HIS A 422 7.77 15.39 2.42
CA HIS A 422 9.15 14.89 2.43
C HIS A 422 9.82 15.02 3.82
N ARG A 423 9.12 15.62 4.79
CA ARG A 423 9.65 15.93 6.14
C ARG A 423 9.63 14.74 7.11
N THR A 424 8.96 13.66 6.72
CA THR A 424 8.95 12.38 7.42
C THR A 424 8.97 11.25 6.40
N TRP A 425 9.33 10.05 6.84
CA TRP A 425 9.38 8.85 6.00
C TRP A 425 9.02 7.60 6.80
N CYS A 426 8.84 6.50 6.08
CA CYS A 426 8.82 5.16 6.63
C CYS A 426 9.83 4.26 5.92
N ASP A 427 10.18 3.15 6.56
CA ASP A 427 11.07 2.13 6.04
C ASP A 427 10.30 0.82 5.86
N SER A 428 10.26 0.29 4.63
CA SER A 428 9.51 -0.91 4.26
C SER A 428 10.40 -1.95 3.56
N GLU A 429 9.95 -3.20 3.51
CA GLU A 429 10.67 -4.31 2.85
C GLU A 429 10.38 -4.32 1.33
N SER A 430 11.41 -4.55 0.53
CA SER A 430 11.28 -4.90 -0.89
C SER A 430 11.62 -6.37 -1.13
N PRO A 431 10.90 -7.08 -2.02
CA PRO A 431 11.23 -8.47 -2.34
C PRO A 431 12.68 -8.63 -2.85
N THR A 432 13.40 -9.60 -2.29
CA THR A 432 14.78 -9.93 -2.70
C THR A 432 14.86 -10.96 -3.83
N SER A 433 13.78 -11.70 -4.09
CA SER A 433 13.65 -12.64 -5.20
C SER A 433 12.94 -12.00 -6.40
N PHE A 434 13.44 -12.30 -7.61
CA PHE A 434 12.91 -11.79 -8.85
C PHE A 434 11.48 -12.28 -9.12
N VAL A 435 11.20 -13.58 -8.96
CA VAL A 435 9.83 -14.11 -9.11
C VAL A 435 8.84 -13.43 -8.15
N ARG A 436 9.24 -13.24 -6.89
CA ARG A 436 8.39 -12.57 -5.89
C ARG A 436 8.16 -11.09 -6.23
N TRP A 437 9.20 -10.41 -6.69
CA TRP A 437 9.10 -9.05 -7.19
C TRP A 437 8.17 -8.94 -8.40
N VAL A 438 8.29 -9.84 -9.40
CA VAL A 438 7.40 -9.89 -10.57
C VAL A 438 5.94 -10.08 -10.16
N ALA A 439 5.66 -11.00 -9.23
CA ALA A 439 4.31 -11.24 -8.73
C ALA A 439 3.73 -9.99 -8.05
N GLN A 440 4.53 -9.31 -7.21
CA GLN A 440 4.15 -8.06 -6.57
C GLN A 440 3.87 -6.95 -7.60
N GLN A 441 4.78 -6.75 -8.55
CA GLN A 441 4.64 -5.73 -9.60
C GLN A 441 3.45 -5.99 -10.53
N THR A 442 3.16 -7.26 -10.83
CA THR A 442 2.00 -7.66 -11.62
C THR A 442 0.71 -7.25 -10.90
N ARG A 443 0.63 -7.51 -9.59
CA ARG A 443 -0.52 -7.10 -8.75
C ARG A 443 -0.71 -5.59 -8.74
N TRP A 444 0.37 -4.82 -8.58
CA TRP A 444 0.31 -3.36 -8.64
C TRP A 444 -0.12 -2.85 -10.01
N SER A 445 0.35 -3.48 -11.09
CA SER A 445 -0.04 -3.14 -12.46
C SER A 445 -1.51 -3.43 -12.73
N LYS A 446 -2.04 -4.56 -12.22
CA LYS A 446 -3.48 -4.89 -12.29
C LYS A 446 -4.33 -3.82 -11.62
N SER A 447 -3.95 -3.43 -10.40
CA SER A 447 -4.63 -2.35 -9.65
C SER A 447 -4.56 -1.03 -10.42
N PHE A 448 -3.39 -0.65 -10.93
CA PHE A 448 -3.24 0.57 -11.73
C PHE A 448 -4.19 0.59 -12.94
N PHE A 449 -4.18 -0.47 -13.77
CA PHE A 449 -5.03 -0.48 -14.97
C PHE A 449 -6.51 -0.43 -14.62
N ARG A 450 -6.96 -1.23 -13.64
CA ARG A 450 -8.35 -1.19 -13.19
C ARG A 450 -8.76 0.23 -12.80
N GLU A 451 -7.97 0.86 -11.94
CA GLU A 451 -8.23 2.19 -11.42
C GLU A 451 -8.16 3.30 -12.49
N ALA A 452 -7.23 3.18 -13.45
CA ALA A 452 -7.10 4.13 -14.56
C ALA A 452 -8.33 4.12 -15.48
N PHE A 453 -8.99 2.97 -15.67
CA PHE A 453 -10.21 2.87 -16.48
C PHE A 453 -11.50 3.17 -15.70
N TRP A 454 -11.48 3.08 -14.36
CA TRP A 454 -12.70 3.11 -13.53
C TRP A 454 -13.13 4.51 -13.06
N PHE A 455 -12.24 5.53 -13.15
CA PHE A 455 -12.50 6.86 -12.60
C PHE A 455 -12.38 8.02 -13.63
N PRO A 456 -13.16 8.01 -14.73
CA PRO A 456 -13.15 9.12 -15.69
C PRO A 456 -13.64 10.45 -15.09
N ALA A 457 -14.53 10.40 -14.08
CA ALA A 457 -14.96 11.59 -13.35
C ALA A 457 -13.79 12.30 -12.65
N THR A 458 -12.80 11.55 -12.18
CA THR A 458 -11.58 12.10 -11.58
C THR A 458 -10.80 12.93 -12.59
N PHE A 459 -10.78 12.56 -13.89
CA PHE A 459 -10.14 13.37 -14.93
C PHE A 459 -10.84 14.72 -15.17
N ALA A 460 -12.15 14.79 -14.91
CA ALA A 460 -12.92 16.02 -15.02
C ALA A 460 -12.78 16.93 -13.78
N LEU A 461 -12.53 16.35 -12.61
CA LEU A 461 -12.48 17.07 -11.32
C LEU A 461 -11.06 17.47 -10.90
N GLN A 462 -10.05 16.72 -11.33
CA GLN A 462 -8.68 16.87 -10.87
C GLN A 462 -7.79 17.65 -11.84
N SER A 463 -6.54 17.87 -11.43
CA SER A 463 -5.57 18.65 -12.19
C SER A 463 -5.29 18.02 -13.57
N PRO A 464 -4.92 18.82 -14.59
CA PRO A 464 -4.55 18.28 -15.89
C PRO A 464 -3.35 17.32 -15.81
N TRP A 465 -2.45 17.55 -14.83
CA TRP A 465 -1.28 16.73 -14.60
C TRP A 465 -1.62 15.27 -14.29
N MET A 466 -2.66 15.03 -13.50
CA MET A 466 -3.11 13.66 -13.19
C MET A 466 -3.41 12.86 -14.45
N LEU A 467 -4.07 13.51 -15.42
CA LEU A 467 -4.45 12.86 -16.66
C LEU A 467 -3.22 12.64 -17.56
N VAL A 468 -2.33 13.64 -17.69
CA VAL A 468 -1.04 13.49 -18.40
C VAL A 468 -0.27 12.29 -17.87
N GLU A 469 -0.06 12.22 -16.56
CA GLU A 469 0.72 11.14 -15.95
C GLU A 469 0.04 9.78 -16.07
N THR A 470 -1.28 9.72 -15.86
CA THR A 470 -2.03 8.47 -16.03
C THR A 470 -1.92 7.95 -17.46
N THR A 471 -2.05 8.85 -18.44
CA THR A 471 -1.89 8.56 -19.86
C THR A 471 -0.47 8.07 -20.19
N VAL A 472 0.56 8.77 -19.71
CA VAL A 472 1.95 8.36 -19.93
C VAL A 472 2.21 7.00 -19.30
N GLN A 473 1.82 6.77 -18.03
CA GLN A 473 2.03 5.49 -17.35
C GLN A 473 1.28 4.33 -18.02
N ALA A 474 0.10 4.60 -18.59
CA ALA A 474 -0.70 3.61 -19.31
C ALA A 474 -0.11 3.28 -20.69
N LEU A 475 0.32 4.27 -21.47
CA LEU A 475 0.73 4.06 -22.87
C LEU A 475 2.22 3.81 -23.07
N TYR A 476 3.09 4.39 -22.24
CA TYR A 476 4.54 4.25 -22.34
C TYR A 476 5.01 2.79 -22.46
N PRO A 477 4.48 1.82 -21.67
CA PRO A 477 4.84 0.42 -21.84
C PRO A 477 4.58 -0.10 -23.26
N PHE A 478 3.42 0.21 -23.84
CA PHE A 478 3.04 -0.31 -25.15
C PHE A 478 3.83 0.32 -26.29
N ILE A 479 4.11 1.62 -26.21
CA ILE A 479 5.00 2.30 -27.16
C ILE A 479 6.39 1.64 -27.10
N LEU A 480 6.94 1.44 -25.91
CA LEU A 480 8.25 0.81 -25.72
C LEU A 480 8.29 -0.61 -26.31
N ILE A 481 7.25 -1.41 -26.08
CA ILE A 481 7.12 -2.74 -26.66
C ILE A 481 7.08 -2.66 -28.18
N ALA A 482 6.20 -1.83 -28.75
CA ALA A 482 6.07 -1.69 -30.20
C ALA A 482 7.39 -1.24 -30.85
N THR A 483 8.10 -0.29 -30.25
CA THR A 483 9.41 0.18 -30.75
C THR A 483 10.47 -0.91 -30.73
N VAL A 484 10.55 -1.69 -29.65
CA VAL A 484 11.54 -2.78 -29.56
C VAL A 484 11.24 -3.87 -30.59
N PHE A 485 9.99 -4.30 -30.73
CA PHE A 485 9.62 -5.30 -31.73
C PHE A 485 9.77 -4.78 -33.16
N HIS A 486 9.50 -3.49 -33.40
CA HIS A 486 9.81 -2.86 -34.68
C HIS A 486 11.31 -2.96 -34.98
N PHE A 487 12.20 -2.58 -34.07
CA PHE A 487 13.64 -2.71 -34.30
C PHE A 487 14.14 -4.15 -34.49
N LEU A 488 13.54 -5.11 -33.79
CA LEU A 488 13.96 -6.51 -33.89
C LEU A 488 13.50 -7.17 -35.19
N PHE A 489 12.36 -6.79 -35.75
CA PHE A 489 11.72 -7.50 -36.86
C PHE A 489 11.49 -6.66 -38.14
N ASP A 490 11.77 -5.36 -38.12
CA ASP A 490 11.63 -4.52 -39.30
C ASP A 490 12.58 -4.95 -40.42
N THR A 491 12.02 -5.15 -41.61
CA THR A 491 12.75 -5.51 -42.82
C THR A 491 13.00 -4.33 -43.74
N THR A 492 12.45 -3.15 -43.44
CA THR A 492 12.41 -1.99 -44.34
C THR A 492 13.55 -0.99 -44.11
N SER A 493 14.06 -0.86 -42.88
CA SER A 493 15.18 0.03 -42.56
C SER A 493 16.55 -0.61 -42.84
N ASP A 494 17.38 0.06 -43.63
CA ASP A 494 18.75 -0.39 -43.95
C ASP A 494 19.81 0.08 -42.95
N ASP A 495 19.45 0.90 -41.96
CA ASP A 495 20.38 1.43 -40.97
C ASP A 495 20.47 0.52 -39.71
N PRO A 496 21.55 -0.27 -39.55
CA PRO A 496 21.70 -1.22 -38.44
C PRO A 496 22.01 -0.54 -37.11
N TRP A 497 22.38 0.75 -37.10
CA TRP A 497 22.81 1.45 -35.89
C TRP A 497 21.65 2.04 -35.08
N ARG A 498 20.45 2.19 -35.68
CA ARG A 498 19.29 2.80 -35.01
C ARG A 498 18.94 2.16 -33.66
N PRO A 499 18.88 0.83 -33.51
CA PRO A 499 18.54 0.23 -32.22
C PRO A 499 19.61 0.50 -31.16
N ILE A 500 20.88 0.55 -31.56
CA ILE A 500 22.01 0.85 -30.67
C ILE A 500 21.95 2.32 -30.23
N ILE A 501 21.74 3.25 -31.17
CA ILE A 501 21.60 4.68 -30.87
C ILE A 501 20.41 4.91 -29.92
N TRP A 502 19.28 4.25 -30.17
CA TRP A 502 18.10 4.34 -29.32
C TRP A 502 18.37 3.79 -27.90
N LEU A 503 19.05 2.64 -27.79
CA LEU A 503 19.44 2.05 -26.51
C LEU A 503 20.37 2.99 -25.73
N VAL A 504 21.43 3.49 -26.39
CA VAL A 504 22.39 4.45 -25.81
C VAL A 504 21.67 5.72 -25.35
N THR A 505 20.71 6.22 -26.14
CA THR A 505 19.91 7.40 -25.77
C THR A 505 19.05 7.11 -24.53
N MET A 506 18.37 5.97 -24.47
CA MET A 506 17.53 5.60 -23.32
C MET A 506 18.34 5.46 -22.03
N PHE A 507 19.45 4.73 -22.05
CA PHE A 507 20.33 4.60 -20.89
C PHE A 507 21.05 5.91 -20.58
N GLY A 508 21.38 6.73 -21.59
CA GLY A 508 21.94 8.06 -21.41
C GLY A 508 20.99 9.00 -20.66
N VAL A 509 19.71 9.04 -21.04
CA VAL A 509 18.67 9.80 -20.31
C VAL A 509 18.51 9.26 -18.88
N ALA A 510 18.47 7.94 -18.70
CA ALA A 510 18.40 7.35 -17.36
C ALA A 510 19.65 7.69 -16.51
N PHE A 511 20.83 7.74 -17.12
CA PHE A 511 22.07 8.15 -16.48
C PHE A 511 22.05 9.62 -16.08
N VAL A 512 21.60 10.53 -16.95
CA VAL A 512 21.44 11.96 -16.62
C VAL A 512 20.47 12.14 -15.45
N LYS A 513 19.31 11.45 -15.48
CA LYS A 513 18.36 11.45 -14.35
C LYS A 513 19.02 10.97 -13.05
N SER A 514 19.79 9.90 -13.14
CA SER A 514 20.49 9.31 -11.99
C SER A 514 21.58 10.23 -11.44
N ALA A 515 22.37 10.86 -12.32
CA ALA A 515 23.40 11.82 -11.94
C ALA A 515 22.80 13.04 -11.24
N LEU A 516 21.70 13.59 -11.76
CA LEU A 516 20.96 14.67 -11.09
C LEU A 516 20.46 14.24 -9.71
N ALA A 517 19.92 13.02 -9.59
CA ALA A 517 19.48 12.48 -8.32
C ALA A 517 20.62 12.38 -7.31
N VAL A 518 21.81 11.91 -7.73
CA VAL A 518 23.03 11.86 -6.90
C VAL A 518 23.45 13.26 -6.44
N LEU A 519 23.39 14.26 -7.32
CA LEU A 519 23.74 15.65 -6.94
C LEU A 519 22.80 16.20 -5.86
N ILE A 520 21.52 15.86 -5.94
CA ILE A 520 20.48 16.28 -5.00
C ILE A 520 20.57 15.51 -3.68
N SER A 521 20.67 14.18 -3.73
CA SER A 521 20.59 13.31 -2.56
C SER A 521 21.94 13.06 -1.87
N ARG A 522 23.05 13.31 -2.58
CA ARG A 522 24.41 12.90 -2.20
C ARG A 522 24.56 11.39 -1.99
N ASP A 523 23.69 10.59 -2.59
CA ASP A 523 23.73 9.13 -2.55
C ASP A 523 24.17 8.56 -3.92
N LEU A 524 25.43 8.12 -4.01
CA LEU A 524 26.01 7.52 -5.22
C LEU A 524 25.26 6.26 -5.69
N TRP A 525 24.56 5.57 -4.78
CA TRP A 525 23.80 4.37 -5.13
C TRP A 525 22.66 4.66 -6.11
N LEU A 526 22.19 5.90 -6.20
CA LEU A 526 21.15 6.28 -7.17
C LEU A 526 21.62 6.17 -8.63
N LEU A 527 22.93 6.09 -8.91
CA LEU A 527 23.44 5.76 -10.26
C LEU A 527 22.91 4.42 -10.78
N LEU A 528 22.62 3.47 -9.87
CA LEU A 528 22.06 2.18 -10.20
C LEU A 528 20.66 2.27 -10.83
N PHE A 529 19.94 3.39 -10.69
CA PHE A 529 18.67 3.58 -11.39
C PHE A 529 18.81 3.45 -12.90
N SER A 530 19.96 3.79 -13.47
CA SER A 530 20.26 3.54 -14.90
C SER A 530 20.17 2.05 -15.25
N ALA A 531 20.57 1.16 -14.33
CA ALA A 531 20.46 -0.29 -14.50
C ALA A 531 19.04 -0.84 -14.21
N TYR A 532 18.16 -0.06 -13.57
CA TYR A 532 16.76 -0.46 -13.35
C TYR A 532 16.02 -0.71 -14.67
N GLY A 533 16.44 -0.06 -15.77
CA GLY A 533 15.91 -0.29 -17.12
C GLY A 533 15.95 -1.76 -17.55
N PHE A 534 16.98 -2.52 -17.14
CA PHE A 534 17.06 -3.95 -17.42
C PHE A 534 15.96 -4.75 -16.71
N ILE A 535 15.76 -4.49 -15.42
CA ILE A 535 14.71 -5.15 -14.62
C ILE A 535 13.31 -4.72 -15.09
N TYR A 536 13.16 -3.46 -15.47
CA TYR A 536 11.95 -2.95 -16.09
C TYR A 536 11.63 -3.72 -17.37
N PHE A 537 12.60 -3.86 -18.29
CA PHE A 537 12.40 -4.50 -19.59
C PHE A 537 12.17 -6.01 -19.49
N PHE A 538 12.97 -6.74 -18.72
CA PHE A 538 12.88 -8.21 -18.61
C PHE A 538 11.86 -8.70 -17.59
N GLY A 539 11.32 -7.82 -16.73
CA GLY A 539 10.38 -8.21 -15.68
C GLY A 539 9.08 -7.42 -15.72
N LEU A 540 9.15 -6.10 -15.51
CA LEU A 540 7.94 -5.28 -15.35
C LEU A 540 7.14 -5.11 -16.64
N LEU A 541 7.82 -4.88 -17.77
CA LEU A 541 7.21 -4.59 -19.07
C LEU A 541 6.27 -5.71 -19.56
N PRO A 542 6.71 -6.98 -19.69
CA PRO A 542 5.80 -8.08 -20.02
C PRO A 542 4.74 -8.31 -18.94
N SER A 543 5.08 -8.06 -17.67
CA SER A 543 4.11 -8.17 -16.56
C SER A 543 2.98 -7.16 -16.66
N LYS A 544 3.20 -5.98 -17.25
CA LYS A 544 2.14 -5.01 -17.52
C LYS A 544 1.14 -5.50 -18.58
N ILE A 545 1.62 -6.14 -19.66
CA ILE A 545 0.72 -6.77 -20.65
C ILE A 545 -0.09 -7.87 -19.96
N TYR A 546 0.59 -8.75 -19.22
CA TYR A 546 -0.05 -9.85 -18.52
C TYR A 546 -1.09 -9.35 -17.51
N ALA A 547 -0.77 -8.30 -16.74
CA ALA A 547 -1.68 -7.65 -15.82
C ALA A 547 -2.92 -7.07 -16.52
N LEU A 548 -2.76 -6.48 -17.71
CA LEU A 548 -3.89 -5.96 -18.49
C LEU A 548 -4.84 -7.10 -18.91
N ILE A 549 -4.30 -8.21 -19.42
CA ILE A 549 -5.12 -9.35 -19.87
C ILE A 549 -5.79 -10.06 -18.68
N THR A 550 -5.14 -10.08 -17.53
CA THR A 550 -5.58 -10.84 -16.34
C THR A 550 -6.13 -9.96 -15.22
N MET A 551 -6.58 -8.75 -15.53
CA MET A 551 -7.10 -7.79 -14.55
C MET A 551 -8.35 -8.26 -13.80
N ASN A 552 -9.13 -9.18 -14.40
CA ASN A 552 -10.32 -9.77 -13.78
C ASN A 552 -10.02 -10.92 -12.79
N GLN A 553 -8.74 -11.26 -12.61
CA GLN A 553 -8.33 -12.24 -11.62
C GLN A 553 -8.08 -11.57 -10.28
N THR A 554 -8.75 -12.06 -9.25
CA THR A 554 -8.79 -11.48 -7.89
C THR A 554 -8.00 -12.31 -6.88
N SER A 555 -7.19 -13.28 -7.33
CA SER A 555 -6.29 -14.00 -6.43
C SER A 555 -5.15 -13.09 -5.97
N TRP A 556 -4.77 -13.20 -4.69
CA TRP A 556 -3.74 -12.35 -4.07
C TRP A 556 -2.36 -12.48 -4.75
N GLY A 557 -2.03 -13.68 -5.21
CA GLY A 557 -0.87 -13.93 -6.08
C GLY A 557 0.51 -13.85 -5.41
N THR A 558 0.63 -13.54 -4.13
CA THR A 558 1.89 -13.68 -3.36
C THR A 558 1.65 -14.55 -2.14
N SER A 559 2.57 -15.45 -1.80
CA SER A 559 2.45 -16.23 -0.56
C SER A 559 2.60 -15.32 0.67
N ALA A 560 1.95 -15.69 1.77
CA ALA A 560 2.16 -15.04 3.07
C ALA A 560 3.64 -15.10 3.50
N ARG A 561 4.04 -14.19 4.40
CA ARG A 561 5.45 -13.93 4.71
C ARG A 561 5.98 -14.73 5.88
N SER A 562 5.13 -15.37 6.68
CA SER A 562 5.54 -16.19 7.82
C SER A 562 6.54 -17.28 7.43
N SER A 563 7.41 -17.64 8.37
CA SER A 563 8.44 -18.66 8.17
C SER A 563 7.83 -20.01 7.73
N THR A 564 6.68 -20.38 8.28
CA THR A 564 5.91 -21.58 7.92
C THR A 564 5.42 -21.54 6.47
N GLU A 565 4.91 -20.39 6.01
CA GLU A 565 4.41 -20.22 4.63
C GLU A 565 5.55 -20.17 3.61
N ARG A 566 6.70 -19.56 3.96
CA ARG A 566 7.91 -19.61 3.11
C ARG A 566 8.42 -21.03 2.90
N LYS A 567 8.34 -21.90 3.93
CA LYS A 567 8.75 -23.32 3.85
C LYS A 567 7.85 -24.13 2.92
N ARG A 568 6.54 -23.86 2.91
CA ARG A 568 5.54 -24.59 2.09
C ARG A 568 5.85 -24.56 0.58
N GLY A 569 6.51 -23.50 0.11
CA GLY A 569 6.91 -23.36 -1.29
C GLY A 569 5.75 -23.14 -2.25
N GLN A 570 6.10 -22.94 -3.53
CA GLN A 570 5.12 -22.76 -4.60
C GLN A 570 5.06 -24.02 -5.47
N SER A 571 3.86 -24.44 -5.84
CA SER A 571 3.68 -25.51 -6.84
C SER A 571 4.17 -25.05 -8.21
N PHE A 572 4.49 -26.00 -9.10
CA PHE A 572 4.90 -25.67 -10.47
C PHE A 572 3.85 -24.82 -11.18
N LEU A 573 2.55 -25.18 -11.08
CA LEU A 573 1.47 -24.43 -11.72
C LEU A 573 1.33 -23.01 -11.17
N GLN A 574 1.45 -22.84 -9.84
CA GLN A 574 1.40 -21.52 -9.22
C GLN A 574 2.58 -20.66 -9.68
N ARG A 575 3.78 -21.25 -9.76
CA ARG A 575 4.95 -20.55 -10.29
C ARG A 575 4.75 -20.17 -11.75
N SER A 576 4.32 -21.10 -12.60
CA SER A 576 4.02 -20.84 -14.02
C SER A 576 3.03 -19.69 -14.19
N PHE A 577 2.00 -19.60 -13.34
CA PHE A 577 1.06 -18.50 -13.37
C PHE A 577 1.73 -17.12 -13.14
N HIS A 578 2.82 -17.06 -12.35
CA HIS A 578 3.55 -15.82 -12.09
C HIS A 578 4.61 -15.46 -13.13
N ILE A 579 5.11 -16.42 -13.92
CA ILE A 579 6.28 -16.18 -14.78
C ILE A 579 6.15 -16.68 -16.22
N CYS A 580 5.07 -17.38 -16.60
CA CYS A 580 4.92 -17.90 -17.96
C CYS A 580 4.95 -16.80 -19.02
N HIS A 581 4.37 -15.63 -18.73
CA HIS A 581 4.43 -14.47 -19.63
C HIS A 581 5.87 -13.96 -19.85
N LEU A 582 6.77 -14.17 -18.89
CA LEU A 582 8.20 -13.85 -19.05
C LEU A 582 8.90 -14.83 -19.98
N VAL A 583 8.55 -16.13 -19.93
CA VAL A 583 9.10 -17.14 -20.83
C VAL A 583 8.73 -16.82 -22.29
N ILE A 584 7.47 -16.47 -22.52
CA ILE A 584 6.98 -16.03 -23.84
C ILE A 584 7.75 -14.77 -24.27
N TRP A 585 7.90 -13.80 -23.37
CA TRP A 585 8.63 -12.56 -23.65
C TRP A 585 10.11 -12.81 -23.99
N TYR A 586 10.82 -13.62 -23.21
CA TYR A 586 12.23 -13.95 -23.46
C TYR A 586 12.37 -14.67 -24.79
N THR A 587 11.49 -15.62 -25.10
CA THR A 587 11.50 -16.32 -26.38
C THR A 587 11.34 -15.33 -27.54
N ALA A 588 10.36 -14.44 -27.46
CA ALA A 588 10.11 -13.44 -28.49
C ALA A 588 11.28 -12.46 -28.70
N VAL A 589 11.87 -11.97 -27.61
CA VAL A 589 13.02 -11.05 -27.66
C VAL A 589 14.27 -11.72 -28.23
N PHE A 590 14.65 -12.90 -27.74
CA PHE A 590 15.86 -13.58 -28.18
C PHE A 590 15.75 -14.10 -29.62
N VAL A 591 14.57 -14.57 -30.04
CA VAL A 591 14.31 -14.89 -31.46
C VAL A 591 14.41 -13.64 -32.32
N GLY A 592 13.87 -12.50 -31.85
CA GLY A 592 14.01 -11.22 -32.53
C GLY A 592 15.48 -10.77 -32.65
N ILE A 593 16.29 -10.93 -31.60
CA ILE A 593 17.73 -10.64 -31.65
C ILE A 593 18.44 -11.55 -32.66
N GLY A 594 18.11 -12.85 -32.69
CA GLY A 594 18.65 -13.79 -33.68
C GLY A 594 18.30 -13.40 -35.11
N PHE A 595 17.04 -13.00 -35.35
CA PHE A 595 16.60 -12.50 -36.66
C PHE A 595 17.31 -11.20 -37.06
N PHE A 596 17.37 -10.22 -36.16
CA PHE A 596 18.05 -8.94 -36.38
C PHE A 596 19.53 -9.12 -36.72
N THR A 597 20.24 -9.96 -35.95
CA THR A 597 21.67 -10.24 -36.19
C THR A 597 21.89 -11.04 -37.47
N TYR A 598 21.01 -12.01 -37.79
CA TYR A 598 21.01 -12.69 -39.09
C TYR A 598 20.89 -11.70 -40.24
N ARG A 599 19.98 -10.72 -40.14
CA ARG A 599 19.81 -9.68 -41.18
C ARG A 599 21.09 -8.87 -41.40
N ILE A 600 21.80 -8.52 -40.33
CA ILE A 600 23.03 -7.70 -40.42
C ILE A 600 24.20 -8.49 -40.99
N PHE A 601 24.41 -9.71 -40.51
CA PHE A 601 25.63 -10.49 -40.80
C PHE A 601 25.44 -11.59 -41.84
N GLY A 602 24.20 -11.89 -42.26
CA GLY A 602 23.86 -12.88 -43.27
C GLY A 602 24.09 -14.35 -42.87
N ASN A 603 24.42 -14.64 -41.59
CA ASN A 603 24.77 -15.99 -41.15
C ASN A 603 23.57 -16.70 -40.49
N PRO A 604 23.01 -17.77 -41.08
CA PRO A 604 21.86 -18.49 -40.54
C PRO A 604 22.09 -19.09 -39.14
N LEU A 605 23.34 -19.35 -38.74
CA LEU A 605 23.65 -19.85 -37.39
C LEU A 605 23.23 -18.86 -36.29
N LEU A 606 23.04 -17.57 -36.62
CA LEU A 606 22.61 -16.55 -35.66
C LEU A 606 21.17 -16.76 -35.18
N PHE A 607 20.35 -17.54 -35.89
CA PHE A 607 19.04 -17.97 -35.36
C PHE A 607 19.15 -18.81 -34.09
N LEU A 608 20.30 -19.46 -33.84
CA LEU A 608 20.57 -20.19 -32.60
C LEU A 608 20.60 -19.27 -31.37
N ILE A 609 20.73 -17.95 -31.54
CA ILE A 609 20.58 -16.98 -30.44
C ILE A 609 19.19 -17.12 -29.79
N GLY A 610 18.15 -17.47 -30.56
CA GLY A 610 16.82 -17.74 -30.01
C GLY A 610 16.82 -18.85 -28.94
N ALA A 611 17.68 -19.87 -29.09
CA ALA A 611 17.78 -20.97 -28.13
C ALA A 611 18.33 -20.51 -26.76
N PHE A 612 19.06 -19.40 -26.70
CA PHE A 612 19.54 -18.83 -25.44
C PHE A 612 18.39 -18.38 -24.53
N ALA A 613 17.18 -18.15 -25.04
CA ALA A 613 15.99 -17.86 -24.22
C ALA A 613 15.66 -18.97 -23.21
N LEU A 614 16.07 -20.21 -23.50
CA LEU A 614 15.84 -21.36 -22.62
C LEU A 614 16.57 -21.21 -21.28
N ILE A 615 17.74 -20.57 -21.27
CA ILE A 615 18.57 -20.39 -20.06
C ILE A 615 17.87 -19.47 -19.03
N PRO A 616 17.56 -18.19 -19.33
CA PRO A 616 16.86 -17.34 -18.37
C PRO A 616 15.48 -17.89 -18.03
N SER A 617 14.78 -18.53 -18.99
CA SER A 617 13.49 -19.18 -18.73
C SER A 617 13.63 -20.33 -17.72
N ALA A 618 14.64 -21.18 -17.83
CA ALA A 618 14.92 -22.24 -16.87
C ALA A 618 15.29 -21.67 -15.50
N LEU A 619 16.10 -20.59 -15.46
CA LEU A 619 16.47 -19.91 -14.22
C LEU A 619 15.25 -19.36 -13.47
N LEU A 620 14.23 -18.87 -14.18
CA LEU A 620 12.96 -18.44 -13.56
C LEU A 620 12.25 -19.56 -12.81
N TYR A 621 12.41 -20.83 -13.21
CA TYR A 621 11.89 -22.01 -12.49
C TYR A 621 12.88 -22.56 -11.45
N TRP A 622 14.17 -22.25 -11.58
CA TRP A 622 15.27 -22.78 -10.75
C TRP A 622 15.69 -21.87 -9.58
N GLU A 623 15.20 -20.63 -9.49
CA GLU A 623 15.61 -19.57 -8.53
C GLU A 623 15.63 -19.97 -7.03
N ARG A 624 15.15 -21.16 -6.64
CA ARG A 624 15.33 -21.69 -5.28
C ARG A 624 16.78 -22.05 -4.92
N SER A 625 17.75 -21.95 -5.83
CA SER A 625 19.14 -22.40 -5.62
C SER A 625 20.25 -21.36 -5.83
N LEU A 626 19.92 -20.13 -6.24
CA LEU A 626 20.89 -19.06 -6.51
C LEU A 626 20.93 -18.04 -5.38
N SER A 627 21.14 -18.49 -4.13
CA SER A 627 21.78 -17.63 -3.14
C SER A 627 23.28 -17.55 -3.48
N LEU A 628 23.96 -16.47 -3.06
CA LEU A 628 25.41 -16.32 -3.21
C LEU A 628 26.21 -17.48 -2.58
N ASP A 629 25.61 -18.29 -1.71
CA ASP A 629 26.21 -19.51 -1.17
C ASP A 629 26.12 -20.71 -2.14
N GLY A 630 25.11 -20.76 -2.99
CA GLY A 630 24.97 -21.79 -4.03
C GLY A 630 26.03 -21.68 -5.13
N LEU A 631 26.43 -20.45 -5.49
CA LEU A 631 27.52 -20.19 -6.43
C LEU A 631 28.90 -20.54 -5.86
N LYS A 632 29.10 -20.38 -4.54
CA LYS A 632 30.31 -20.86 -3.84
C LYS A 632 30.35 -22.39 -3.74
N GLY A 633 29.19 -23.05 -3.77
CA GLY A 633 29.04 -24.51 -3.74
C GLY A 633 29.50 -25.22 -5.01
N LEU A 634 29.56 -24.55 -6.17
CA LEU A 634 30.03 -25.17 -7.42
C LEU A 634 31.52 -25.54 -7.40
N PHE A 635 32.31 -24.95 -6.50
CA PHE A 635 33.79 -25.09 -6.48
C PHE A 635 34.35 -25.73 -5.20
N ARG A 636 33.53 -26.31 -4.31
CA ARG A 636 34.04 -26.87 -3.05
C ARG A 636 33.46 -28.24 -2.72
N LYS A 637 34.33 -29.25 -2.61
CA LYS A 637 34.00 -30.60 -2.11
C LYS A 637 33.34 -30.50 -0.72
N LYS A 638 32.25 -31.27 -0.55
CA LYS A 638 31.44 -31.42 0.68
C LYS A 638 32.28 -31.34 1.96
N LYS A 639 32.06 -30.30 2.75
CA LYS A 639 32.25 -30.32 4.22
C LYS A 639 30.84 -30.27 4.87
N PRO A 640 30.69 -30.76 6.12
CA PRO A 640 29.39 -30.85 6.77
C PRO A 640 28.76 -29.46 6.92
N ALA A 641 27.42 -29.45 6.98
CA ALA A 641 26.57 -28.27 6.93
C ALA A 641 27.16 -27.09 7.72
N PRO A 642 27.24 -25.88 7.13
CA PRO A 642 27.52 -24.69 7.93
C PRO A 642 26.36 -24.46 8.89
N GLU A 643 26.69 -24.02 10.10
CA GLU A 643 25.73 -23.48 11.06
C GLU A 643 24.81 -22.46 10.37
N PRO A 644 23.53 -22.38 10.79
CA PRO A 644 22.58 -21.45 10.19
C PRO A 644 23.19 -20.05 10.18
N VAL A 645 23.24 -19.44 8.98
CA VAL A 645 23.58 -18.03 8.82
C VAL A 645 22.69 -17.26 9.78
N THR A 646 23.31 -16.66 10.79
CA THR A 646 22.64 -15.77 11.74
C THR A 646 21.82 -14.76 10.94
N PRO A 647 20.51 -14.63 11.21
CA PRO A 647 19.73 -13.52 10.66
C PRO A 647 20.51 -12.23 10.92
N PHE A 648 20.58 -11.36 9.92
CA PHE A 648 21.21 -10.06 10.09
C PHE A 648 20.50 -9.35 11.25
N GLU A 649 21.17 -9.23 12.40
CA GLU A 649 20.73 -8.39 13.51
C GLU A 649 20.58 -6.98 12.95
N VAL A 650 19.34 -6.49 12.92
CA VAL A 650 19.13 -5.06 12.77
C VAL A 650 19.90 -4.42 13.92
N ASP A 651 20.67 -3.38 13.65
CA ASP A 651 21.35 -2.63 14.70
C ASP A 651 20.29 -2.08 15.67
N GLU A 652 20.01 -2.85 16.73
CA GLU A 652 18.96 -2.55 17.71
C GLU A 652 19.24 -1.23 18.42
N SER A 653 20.49 -0.74 18.38
CA SER A 653 20.85 0.57 18.94
C SER A 653 20.26 1.75 18.17
N VAL A 654 19.82 1.54 16.93
CA VAL A 654 19.18 2.56 16.07
C VAL A 654 17.65 2.36 16.00
N LEU A 655 17.15 1.23 16.50
CA LEU A 655 15.73 0.89 16.50
C LEU A 655 15.04 1.31 17.81
N PRO A 656 13.71 1.54 17.78
CA PRO A 656 12.97 1.83 18.98
C PRO A 656 13.01 0.64 19.95
N THR A 657 13.78 0.78 21.02
CA THR A 657 13.82 -0.14 22.17
C THR A 657 12.47 -0.15 22.88
N LYS A 658 12.07 -1.29 23.50
CA LYS A 658 10.83 -1.39 24.28
C LYS A 658 10.77 -0.21 25.29
N PRO A 659 9.71 0.61 25.29
CA PRO A 659 9.60 1.72 26.22
C PRO A 659 9.61 1.19 27.65
N SER A 660 10.40 1.83 28.52
CA SER A 660 10.46 1.46 29.94
C SER A 660 9.09 1.68 30.59
N PRO A 661 8.61 0.76 31.46
CA PRO A 661 7.37 0.98 32.20
C PRO A 661 7.47 2.28 33.00
N ALA A 662 6.43 3.11 32.93
CA ALA A 662 6.38 4.38 33.65
C ALA A 662 6.63 4.15 35.15
N SER A 663 7.73 4.70 35.69
CA SER A 663 7.97 4.72 37.11
C SER A 663 6.83 5.50 37.77
N LYS A 664 6.09 4.85 38.68
CA LYS A 664 5.14 5.53 39.56
C LYS A 664 5.91 6.61 40.32
N SER A 665 5.53 7.87 40.14
CA SER A 665 5.88 8.94 41.05
C SER A 665 5.21 8.68 42.40
N GLN A 666 5.87 7.91 43.27
CA GLN A 666 5.58 7.94 44.70
C GLN A 666 6.44 9.03 45.31
N GLY A 667 5.81 10.15 45.63
CA GLY A 667 6.35 11.03 46.65
C GLY A 667 6.25 10.32 47.99
N ASP A 668 7.37 10.29 48.72
CA ASP A 668 7.36 10.29 50.17
C ASP A 668 8.67 10.90 50.68
N LEU A 669 8.53 11.93 51.50
CA LEU A 669 9.59 12.44 52.36
C LEU A 669 9.94 11.37 53.40
N SER A 670 11.24 11.08 53.60
CA SER A 670 11.88 11.18 54.93
C SER A 670 13.32 10.66 54.97
N VAL A 671 14.20 11.56 55.44
CA VAL A 671 15.27 11.38 56.44
C VAL A 671 16.44 10.43 56.15
N ALA A 672 17.62 11.04 56.16
CA ALA A 672 18.95 10.43 56.13
C ALA A 672 19.25 9.48 57.30
N SER A 673 19.94 8.37 57.05
CA SER A 673 21.04 7.88 57.92
C SER A 673 21.91 6.81 57.24
N THR A 674 23.20 7.15 57.17
CA THR A 674 24.45 6.36 57.27
C THR A 674 24.46 4.82 57.36
N HIS A 675 25.34 4.23 56.53
CA HIS A 675 26.28 3.11 56.77
C HIS A 675 25.91 1.98 57.76
N ARG A 676 25.86 0.73 57.28
CA ARG A 676 26.87 -0.33 57.60
C ARG A 676 26.59 -1.67 56.91
N SER A 677 27.70 -2.31 56.54
CA SER A 677 27.90 -3.70 56.14
C SER A 677 27.56 -4.71 57.25
N SER A 678 27.10 -5.91 56.88
CA SER A 678 27.78 -7.20 57.21
C SER A 678 26.93 -8.44 56.90
N ASP A 679 27.63 -9.48 56.45
CA ASP A 679 27.27 -10.88 56.23
C ASP A 679 26.38 -11.58 57.29
N SER A 680 25.62 -12.60 56.86
CA SER A 680 25.74 -13.99 57.39
C SER A 680 24.75 -14.99 56.76
N THR A 681 25.27 -15.88 55.90
CA THR A 681 25.19 -17.37 55.92
C THR A 681 23.97 -18.17 56.47
N LEU A 682 23.45 -19.05 55.59
CA LEU A 682 23.20 -20.52 55.73
C LEU A 682 22.06 -21.10 56.61
N LYS A 683 21.08 -21.82 55.99
CA LYS A 683 20.95 -23.31 55.91
C LYS A 683 19.54 -23.83 55.49
N ASN A 684 19.54 -24.76 54.51
CA ASN A 684 18.80 -26.06 54.33
C ASN A 684 17.32 -26.17 54.81
N THR A 685 16.34 -26.79 54.12
CA THR A 685 16.23 -28.12 53.42
C THR A 685 14.74 -28.28 52.92
N PRO A 686 14.26 -29.40 52.33
CA PRO A 686 14.39 -29.94 50.97
C PRO A 686 13.05 -30.03 50.16
N ALA A 687 13.16 -30.61 48.96
CA ALA A 687 12.14 -30.94 47.97
C ALA A 687 10.98 -31.87 48.42
N MET A 688 9.84 -31.76 47.71
CA MET A 688 8.89 -32.86 47.51
C MET A 688 8.21 -32.74 46.12
N SER A 689 8.42 -33.77 45.30
CA SER A 689 7.56 -34.24 44.22
C SER A 689 6.95 -35.60 44.64
N VAL A 690 5.95 -36.09 43.87
CA VAL A 690 5.42 -37.49 43.71
C VAL A 690 3.87 -37.44 43.63
N ASN A 691 3.29 -37.57 42.43
CA ASN A 691 2.63 -38.75 41.80
C ASN A 691 1.14 -38.92 42.23
N GLU A 692 0.21 -39.61 41.57
CA GLU A 692 -0.05 -40.19 40.24
C GLU A 692 -1.55 -40.65 40.28
N ILE A 693 -2.17 -40.71 39.10
CA ILE A 693 -3.31 -41.49 38.54
C ILE A 693 -3.97 -42.61 39.42
N PRO A 694 -5.22 -43.04 39.10
CA PRO A 694 -5.32 -44.27 38.29
C PRO A 694 -6.44 -44.31 37.23
N ASP A 695 -6.18 -45.17 36.24
CA ASP A 695 -6.92 -45.52 35.03
C ASP A 695 -7.77 -46.80 35.24
N LYS A 696 -8.76 -47.04 34.35
CA LYS A 696 -9.31 -48.37 33.97
C LYS A 696 -10.28 -48.27 32.77
N THR A 697 -9.78 -48.61 31.56
CA THR A 697 -10.23 -49.70 30.62
C THR A 697 -11.74 -50.02 30.52
N GLU A 698 -12.42 -50.30 29.38
CA GLU A 698 -12.04 -51.00 28.14
C GLU A 698 -13.24 -51.08 27.14
N LYS A 699 -12.95 -51.39 25.86
CA LYS A 699 -13.77 -52.04 24.78
C LYS A 699 -14.24 -51.23 23.54
N SER A 700 -13.68 -51.66 22.40
CA SER A 700 -14.18 -51.60 21.00
C SER A 700 -14.76 -53.01 20.64
N PRO A 701 -15.28 -53.39 19.43
CA PRO A 701 -15.44 -52.69 18.14
C PRO A 701 -16.80 -52.93 17.39
N ASP A 702 -17.03 -52.24 16.26
CA ASP A 702 -17.71 -52.73 15.01
C ASP A 702 -17.79 -51.56 13.98
N LYS A 703 -17.13 -51.64 12.81
CA LYS A 703 -17.56 -52.13 11.47
C LYS A 703 -18.60 -51.26 10.70
N ILE A 704 -18.11 -50.68 9.59
CA ILE A 704 -18.69 -50.54 8.23
C ILE A 704 -20.03 -49.78 8.08
N GLU A 705 -20.02 -48.67 7.33
CA GLU A 705 -20.88 -48.50 6.13
C GLU A 705 -20.55 -47.25 5.28
N GLU A 706 -20.67 -47.43 3.97
CA GLU A 706 -20.46 -46.48 2.87
C GLU A 706 -21.69 -45.56 2.64
N ILE A 707 -21.43 -44.31 2.18
CA ILE A 707 -22.08 -43.55 1.05
C ILE A 707 -23.64 -43.51 1.01
N PRO A 708 -24.33 -42.34 0.88
CA PRO A 708 -24.31 -41.59 -0.39
C PRO A 708 -24.54 -40.06 -0.39
N LYS A 709 -24.08 -39.46 -1.51
CA LYS A 709 -24.47 -38.15 -2.04
C LYS A 709 -25.99 -38.05 -2.25
N PRO A 710 -26.60 -36.86 -2.12
CA PRO A 710 -27.85 -36.54 -2.80
C PRO A 710 -27.59 -35.77 -4.10
N ALA A 711 -28.26 -36.25 -5.15
CA ALA A 711 -28.59 -35.50 -6.36
C ALA A 711 -29.96 -34.83 -6.18
N THR A 712 -30.15 -33.68 -6.85
CA THR A 712 -31.42 -33.14 -7.38
C THR A 712 -30.99 -32.10 -8.42
N SER A 713 -31.13 -32.29 -9.73
CA SER A 713 -32.34 -32.38 -10.58
C SER A 713 -33.16 -31.09 -10.65
N ASP A 714 -33.32 -30.66 -11.90
CA ASP A 714 -34.28 -29.73 -12.52
C ASP A 714 -34.10 -28.21 -12.38
#